data_AF-A0A4D4KXJ7-F1
#
_entry.id   AF-A0A4D4KXJ7-F1
#
_cell.length_a   1.000
_cell.length_b   1.000
_cell.length_c   1.000
_cell.angle_alpha   90.00
_cell.angle_beta   90.00
_cell.angle_gamma   90.00
#
_symmetry.space_group_name_H-M   'P 1'
#
loop_
_entity.id
_entity.type
_entity.pdbx_description
1 polymer ?
#
loop_
_entity_poly.entity_id
_entity_poly.type
_entity_poly.pdbx_seq_one_letter_code
_entity_poly.pdbx_strand_id
1 'polypeptide(L)'
;MPPSADVLAAVEFLGEHGIPALPGWRYLAQAVDPVDHAAVLAARPELVDGVVITDPGTHARAREVLGQASLLPRSAVAVGTSAALLAPTPAPGAEDSGVFLVPPNPAMHDERAADDERRELRARATARDEEIRALAARLAGDRALSARLASWRTGCPPGRLAELAAVAETARETADTAQSDLVEARTARAEADEAATEAARVRDERQEAAQRARRVADALAGLAYRLRERATWQTRLRELAEEAVEYEERAAGCVDRARAADEDRRAAQRAADDARRTARALRAERAEIAGAPDDLGEDTEPPSASLPALREAYRAASQVYEKVGVGADLRAEQARAESDESAALASLDRLTNKVRTRAAQLLEGTDGADGPSRQAAAARAESLVQMLESRASAASEQLGRLRGEAERLAPADGDAHTELPEEMVPADAEQAKELLRTANGELAARTDALDTARTAHADLVRAHRAAEDAAGGFDETAALLRDLLRDGPGAEDDGERPEPYAGGLAEARQAAAETRRSLRGCAADLSAAESSVREASDVLVRHANSTRYEQVRTPARQQIRELPAAALPEHAAAWAEAFAPRLRVLTDELEQLERNRDSIVDRLRGLVESCLATLRSAQRLSRLPEGLGEWSGQEFLRIRFEDPDQATLTERLGEVIDEATRSAVRKNSDLRRDGMSLLLRGVHAALQPRGVAVEILKPDAVLRAERVPVGQMGDVFSGGQLLTAAIALYCTMAALRSNDRGRDKHRHAGTLFLDNPIGRANATYLLELQRAVADALGVQLLYTTGLFDTTALAEFPLVIRLRNDADLRAGLKYISVEEHLRPGLPVREPEEEQQVHGQITATRMYRRPEADAEAPAGAADRP
;
A
#
# COMPACT_ATOMS: atom_id res chain seq x y z
N MET A 1 50.56 -28.03 44.02
CA MET A 1 49.88 -26.71 44.05
C MET A 1 50.94 -25.61 44.11
N PRO A 2 50.67 -24.39 43.62
CA PRO A 2 51.48 -23.23 44.02
C PRO A 2 51.33 -22.99 45.54
N PRO A 3 52.29 -22.34 46.21
CA PRO A 3 52.12 -21.85 47.57
C PRO A 3 51.07 -20.75 47.66
N SER A 4 50.66 -20.36 48.87
CA SER A 4 49.78 -19.20 49.07
C SER A 4 50.46 -17.90 48.61
N ALA A 5 49.65 -16.91 48.23
CA ALA A 5 50.16 -15.61 47.76
C ALA A 5 50.96 -14.88 48.86
N ASP A 6 50.55 -15.01 50.13
CA ASP A 6 51.25 -14.46 51.29
C ASP A 6 52.66 -15.06 51.44
N VAL A 7 52.79 -16.38 51.27
CA VAL A 7 54.08 -17.09 51.33
C VAL A 7 54.97 -16.76 50.12
N LEU A 8 54.39 -16.62 48.93
CA LEU A 8 55.11 -16.18 47.74
C LEU A 8 55.65 -14.75 47.91
N ALA A 9 54.81 -13.80 48.34
CA ALA A 9 55.23 -12.42 48.58
C ALA A 9 56.35 -12.31 49.64
N ALA A 10 56.27 -13.09 50.72
CA ALA A 10 57.33 -13.16 51.72
C ALA A 10 58.66 -13.73 51.17
N VAL A 11 58.59 -14.76 50.30
CA VAL A 11 59.79 -15.34 49.66
C VAL A 11 60.38 -14.41 48.60
N GLU A 12 59.55 -13.75 47.79
CA GLU A 12 59.99 -12.79 46.78
C GLU A 12 60.65 -11.57 47.43
N PHE A 13 60.04 -10.99 48.47
CA PHE A 13 60.60 -9.86 49.21
C PHE A 13 61.92 -10.20 49.93
N LEU A 14 62.05 -11.41 50.51
CA LEU A 14 63.34 -11.89 51.02
C LEU A 14 64.38 -12.04 49.90
N GLY A 15 63.97 -12.54 48.73
CA GLY A 15 64.81 -12.66 47.54
C GLY A 15 65.36 -11.32 47.05
N GLU A 16 64.53 -10.27 46.98
CA GLU A 16 64.93 -8.91 46.64
C GLU A 16 65.99 -8.35 47.61
N HIS A 17 65.93 -8.74 48.88
CA HIS A 17 66.89 -8.34 49.92
C HIS A 17 68.13 -9.27 50.01
N GLY A 18 68.23 -10.25 49.11
CA GLY A 18 69.35 -11.19 49.00
C GLY A 18 69.35 -12.29 50.07
N ILE A 19 68.19 -12.65 50.61
CA ILE A 19 68.02 -13.67 51.66
C ILE A 19 67.47 -14.96 51.02
N PRO A 20 68.20 -16.09 51.06
CA PRO A 20 67.79 -17.31 50.37
C PRO A 20 66.69 -18.04 51.16
N ALA A 21 65.46 -17.98 50.65
CA ALA A 21 64.28 -18.57 51.26
C ALA A 21 63.51 -19.47 50.28
N LEU A 22 62.79 -20.46 50.82
CA LEU A 22 61.93 -21.37 50.06
C LEU A 22 60.53 -21.47 50.68
N PRO A 23 59.45 -21.60 49.88
CA PRO A 23 58.12 -21.93 50.39
C PRO A 23 58.09 -23.30 51.08
N GLY A 24 57.34 -23.42 52.17
CA GLY A 24 57.20 -24.63 52.99
C GLY A 24 56.92 -25.91 52.20
N TRP A 25 55.83 -25.93 51.43
CA TRP A 25 55.51 -27.00 50.46
C TRP A 25 56.66 -27.40 49.53
N ARG A 26 57.47 -26.43 49.07
CA ARG A 26 58.59 -26.66 48.16
C ARG A 26 59.80 -27.24 48.89
N TYR A 27 60.03 -26.83 50.14
CA TYR A 27 61.06 -27.40 51.00
C TYR A 27 60.72 -28.85 51.39
N LEU A 28 59.49 -29.13 51.82
CA LEU A 28 59.01 -30.49 52.13
C LEU A 28 59.24 -31.46 50.94
N ALA A 29 58.88 -31.03 49.73
CA ALA A 29 59.03 -31.81 48.51
C ALA A 29 60.47 -31.96 47.99
N GLN A 30 61.46 -31.26 48.58
CA GLN A 30 62.86 -31.27 48.13
C GLN A 30 63.86 -31.75 49.19
N ALA A 31 63.51 -31.71 50.48
CA ALA A 31 64.42 -31.97 51.60
C ALA A 31 63.96 -33.07 52.58
N VAL A 32 62.76 -33.62 52.42
CA VAL A 32 62.19 -34.67 53.29
C VAL A 32 61.80 -35.89 52.44
N ASP A 33 62.09 -37.10 52.93
CA ASP A 33 61.71 -38.34 52.26
C ASP A 33 60.18 -38.52 52.21
N PRO A 34 59.58 -38.94 51.07
CA PRO A 34 58.14 -39.19 50.94
C PRO A 34 57.53 -40.11 52.02
N VAL A 35 58.30 -41.03 52.61
CA VAL A 35 57.84 -41.90 53.71
C VAL A 35 57.56 -41.08 54.98
N ASP A 36 58.39 -40.08 55.26
CA ASP A 36 58.29 -39.25 56.47
C ASP A 36 57.33 -38.06 56.33
N HIS A 37 56.88 -37.73 55.11
CA HIS A 37 55.99 -36.59 54.85
C HIS A 37 54.76 -36.59 55.76
N ALA A 38 54.10 -37.74 55.97
CA ALA A 38 52.92 -37.82 56.83
C ALA A 38 53.23 -37.53 58.32
N ALA A 39 54.41 -37.95 58.80
CA ALA A 39 54.84 -37.71 60.17
C ALA A 39 55.23 -36.24 60.39
N VAL A 40 55.96 -35.64 59.44
CA VAL A 40 56.36 -34.22 59.49
C VAL A 40 55.13 -33.30 59.40
N LEU A 41 54.18 -33.60 58.50
CA LEU A 41 52.92 -32.85 58.38
C LEU A 41 52.07 -32.90 59.66
N ALA A 42 52.02 -34.05 60.33
CA ALA A 42 51.30 -34.21 61.59
C ALA A 42 51.99 -33.51 62.78
N ALA A 43 53.33 -33.45 62.78
CA ALA A 43 54.12 -32.82 63.83
C ALA A 43 54.26 -31.29 63.68
N ARG A 44 54.29 -30.78 62.44
CA ARG A 44 54.56 -29.36 62.12
C ARG A 44 53.63 -28.86 60.98
N PRO A 45 52.33 -28.64 61.24
CA PRO A 45 51.44 -28.01 60.25
C PRO A 45 51.89 -26.59 59.86
N GLU A 46 52.60 -25.90 60.75
CA GLU A 46 53.25 -24.60 60.55
C GLU A 46 54.39 -24.59 59.51
N LEU A 47 54.96 -25.75 59.16
CA LEU A 47 55.96 -25.86 58.07
C LEU A 47 55.31 -25.69 56.68
N VAL A 48 54.00 -25.90 56.57
CA VAL A 48 53.31 -26.15 55.29
C VAL A 48 53.11 -24.87 54.48
N ASP A 49 52.39 -23.91 55.05
CA ASP A 49 52.26 -22.54 54.54
C ASP A 49 53.24 -21.59 55.25
N GLY A 50 54.44 -22.09 55.55
CA GLY A 50 55.56 -21.34 56.10
C GLY A 50 56.61 -20.96 55.06
N VAL A 51 57.65 -20.26 55.51
CA VAL A 51 58.84 -19.87 54.75
C VAL A 51 60.09 -20.43 55.43
N VAL A 52 60.85 -21.23 54.70
CA VAL A 52 62.09 -21.86 55.19
C VAL A 52 63.29 -21.05 54.72
N ILE A 53 64.01 -20.45 55.65
CA ILE A 53 65.29 -19.79 55.39
C ILE A 53 66.37 -20.86 55.30
N THR A 54 67.12 -20.87 54.19
CA THR A 54 68.11 -21.92 53.89
C THR A 54 69.51 -21.62 54.41
N ASP A 55 69.85 -20.34 54.64
CA ASP A 55 71.05 -19.90 55.36
C ASP A 55 70.71 -19.42 56.78
N PRO A 56 71.04 -20.19 57.84
CA PRO A 56 70.81 -19.80 59.22
C PRO A 56 71.41 -18.44 59.61
N GLY A 57 72.51 -18.01 58.98
CA GLY A 57 73.14 -16.71 59.24
C GLY A 57 72.27 -15.51 58.86
N THR A 58 71.27 -15.71 57.99
CA THR A 58 70.36 -14.64 57.55
C THR A 58 69.09 -14.50 58.38
N HIS A 59 68.81 -15.42 59.32
CA HIS A 59 67.55 -15.47 60.08
C HIS A 59 67.21 -14.15 60.81
N ALA A 60 68.18 -13.55 61.50
CA ALA A 60 67.96 -12.27 62.20
C ALA A 60 67.66 -11.11 61.22
N ARG A 61 68.38 -11.05 60.09
CA ARG A 61 68.16 -10.04 59.05
C ARG A 61 66.82 -10.21 58.35
N ALA A 62 66.36 -11.45 58.15
CA ALA A 62 65.03 -11.75 57.61
C ALA A 62 63.90 -11.24 58.53
N ARG A 63 64.08 -11.38 59.85
CA ARG A 63 63.13 -10.89 60.87
C ARG A 63 63.01 -9.37 60.85
N GLU A 64 64.14 -8.67 60.70
CA GLU A 64 64.17 -7.20 60.56
C GLU A 64 63.54 -6.75 59.24
N VAL A 65 63.97 -7.32 58.12
CA VAL A 65 63.49 -6.99 56.76
C VAL A 65 61.97 -7.19 56.64
N LEU A 66 61.44 -8.35 57.05
CA LEU A 66 60.00 -8.63 57.00
C LEU A 66 59.19 -7.81 58.04
N GLY A 67 59.82 -7.43 59.16
CA GLY A 67 59.20 -6.54 60.14
C GLY A 67 59.02 -5.11 59.64
N GLN A 68 59.98 -4.60 58.86
CA GLN A 68 59.88 -3.29 58.19
C GLN A 68 58.94 -3.33 56.97
N ALA A 69 58.91 -4.45 56.24
CA ALA A 69 58.18 -4.64 54.99
C ALA A 69 56.67 -4.34 55.05
N SER A 70 56.04 -4.54 56.21
CA SER A 70 54.59 -4.37 56.39
C SER A 70 53.76 -5.13 55.35
N LEU A 71 54.11 -6.39 55.07
CA LEU A 71 53.43 -7.24 54.07
C LEU A 71 51.99 -7.61 54.45
N LEU A 72 51.63 -7.48 55.73
CA LEU A 72 50.27 -7.66 56.27
C LEU A 72 49.52 -8.89 55.70
N PRO A 73 50.10 -10.11 55.79
CA PRO A 73 49.47 -11.31 55.27
C PRO A 73 48.12 -11.59 55.91
N ARG A 74 47.28 -12.31 55.15
CA ARG A 74 45.92 -12.74 55.55
C ARG A 74 45.93 -14.13 56.21
N SER A 75 47.09 -14.76 56.24
CA SER A 75 47.38 -16.05 56.87
C SER A 75 48.57 -15.92 57.85
N ALA A 76 48.67 -16.86 58.79
CA ALA A 76 49.74 -16.87 59.79
C ALA A 76 51.04 -17.47 59.19
N VAL A 77 51.78 -16.67 58.43
CA VAL A 77 53.03 -17.11 57.78
C VAL A 77 54.14 -17.26 58.83
N ALA A 78 54.49 -18.50 59.15
CA ALA A 78 55.65 -18.84 59.98
C ALA A 78 56.93 -18.82 59.15
N VAL A 79 57.98 -18.19 59.67
CA VAL A 79 59.30 -18.06 59.06
C VAL A 79 60.33 -18.66 60.01
N GLY A 80 61.15 -19.59 59.53
CA GLY A 80 62.14 -20.26 60.38
C GLY A 80 63.30 -20.83 59.58
N THR A 81 64.37 -21.21 60.28
CA THR A 81 65.47 -21.96 59.64
C THR A 81 65.07 -23.43 59.44
N SER A 82 65.70 -24.08 58.46
CA SER A 82 65.60 -25.54 58.27
C SER A 82 65.84 -26.34 59.56
N ALA A 83 66.84 -25.95 60.35
CA ALA A 83 67.16 -26.59 61.64
C ALA A 83 66.05 -26.38 62.68
N ALA A 84 65.51 -25.16 62.81
CA ALA A 84 64.47 -24.85 63.79
C ALA A 84 63.13 -25.56 63.50
N LEU A 85 62.77 -25.67 62.22
CA LEU A 85 61.52 -26.30 61.79
C LEU A 85 61.57 -27.84 61.82
N LEU A 86 62.76 -28.44 61.74
CA LEU A 86 62.97 -29.89 61.82
C LEU A 86 63.41 -30.40 63.21
N ALA A 87 63.75 -29.50 64.15
CA ALA A 87 64.15 -29.89 65.50
C ALA A 87 62.96 -30.41 66.35
N PRO A 88 63.21 -31.35 67.28
CA PRO A 88 62.24 -31.74 68.31
C PRO A 88 61.73 -30.53 69.10
N THR A 89 60.46 -30.54 69.46
CA THR A 89 59.79 -29.41 70.11
C THR A 89 60.45 -29.07 71.46
N PRO A 90 60.92 -27.82 71.68
CA PRO A 90 61.41 -27.40 72.98
C PRO A 90 60.28 -27.36 74.00
N ALA A 91 60.62 -27.53 75.28
CA ALA A 91 59.65 -27.45 76.38
C ALA A 91 59.04 -26.03 76.46
N PRO A 92 57.75 -25.91 76.86
CA PRO A 92 57.08 -24.61 76.97
C PRO A 92 57.80 -23.72 78.00
N GLY A 93 58.40 -22.63 77.53
CA GLY A 93 59.21 -21.70 78.33
C GLY A 93 60.63 -21.44 77.80
N ALA A 94 61.09 -22.10 76.73
CA ALA A 94 62.33 -21.74 76.05
C ALA A 94 62.17 -20.43 75.25
N GLU A 95 63.06 -19.45 75.46
CA GLU A 95 62.89 -18.08 74.90
C GLU A 95 63.26 -17.91 73.42
N ASP A 96 63.91 -18.87 72.77
CA ASP A 96 64.15 -18.83 71.33
C ASP A 96 63.84 -20.19 70.67
N SER A 97 62.81 -20.20 69.82
CA SER A 97 62.37 -21.35 69.04
C SER A 97 63.02 -21.40 67.65
N GLY A 98 63.75 -20.36 67.22
CA GLY A 98 64.28 -20.24 65.86
C GLY A 98 63.20 -20.09 64.77
N VAL A 99 61.98 -19.73 65.15
CA VAL A 99 60.82 -19.48 64.28
C VAL A 99 60.12 -18.19 64.71
N PHE A 100 59.72 -17.36 63.76
CA PHE A 100 58.92 -16.14 63.99
C PHE A 100 57.75 -16.05 63.01
N LEU A 101 56.66 -15.40 63.42
CA LEU A 101 55.54 -15.10 62.52
C LEU A 101 55.78 -13.75 61.82
N VAL A 102 55.44 -13.67 60.53
CA VAL A 102 55.19 -12.37 59.89
C VAL A 102 53.95 -11.75 60.54
N PRO A 103 53.96 -10.48 60.98
CA PRO A 103 52.80 -9.86 61.62
C PRO A 103 51.57 -9.89 60.69
N PRO A 104 50.50 -10.62 61.02
CA PRO A 104 49.30 -10.67 60.18
C PRO A 104 48.59 -9.33 60.18
N ASN A 105 47.79 -9.04 59.15
CA ASN A 105 47.09 -7.76 59.04
C ASN A 105 46.25 -7.49 60.32
N PRO A 106 46.38 -6.32 60.99
CA PRO A 106 45.55 -5.94 62.13
C PRO A 106 44.04 -6.06 61.85
N ALA A 107 43.59 -5.89 60.62
CA ALA A 107 42.22 -6.14 60.19
C ALA A 107 41.70 -7.58 60.45
N MET A 108 42.58 -8.53 60.74
CA MET A 108 42.21 -9.91 61.12
C MET A 108 41.86 -10.06 62.61
N HIS A 109 42.15 -9.07 63.46
CA HIS A 109 41.95 -9.15 64.91
C HIS A 109 41.54 -7.84 65.63
N ASP A 110 41.62 -6.68 64.97
CA ASP A 110 41.07 -5.39 65.42
C ASP A 110 39.98 -4.94 64.43
N GLU A 111 38.75 -4.79 64.94
CA GLU A 111 37.59 -4.32 64.16
C GLU A 111 37.81 -2.93 63.55
N ARG A 112 38.58 -2.05 64.20
CA ARG A 112 38.83 -0.68 63.70
C ARG A 112 39.74 -0.71 62.48
N ALA A 113 40.83 -1.46 62.55
CA ALA A 113 41.71 -1.70 61.41
C ALA A 113 40.98 -2.37 60.24
N ALA A 114 40.06 -3.31 60.53
CA ALA A 114 39.21 -3.93 59.52
C ALA A 114 38.27 -2.94 58.84
N ASP A 115 37.74 -1.98 59.59
CA ASP A 115 36.86 -0.93 59.09
C ASP A 115 37.60 0.13 58.24
N ASP A 116 38.84 0.44 58.61
CA ASP A 116 39.72 1.37 57.91
C ASP A 116 40.27 0.75 56.60
N GLU A 117 40.83 -0.46 56.62
CA GLU A 117 41.26 -1.20 55.40
C GLU A 117 40.07 -1.38 54.43
N ARG A 118 38.86 -1.65 54.94
CA ARG A 118 37.65 -1.75 54.11
C ARG A 118 37.28 -0.42 53.44
N ARG A 119 37.58 0.73 54.06
CA ARG A 119 37.39 2.06 53.42
C ARG A 119 38.45 2.30 52.36
N GLU A 120 39.72 1.98 52.63
CA GLU A 120 40.79 2.14 51.64
C GLU A 120 40.66 1.21 50.43
N LEU A 121 40.28 -0.05 50.62
CA LEU A 121 40.03 -0.99 49.52
C LEU A 121 38.88 -0.50 48.62
N ARG A 122 37.82 0.07 49.22
CA ARG A 122 36.72 0.68 48.46
C ARG A 122 37.19 1.90 47.67
N ALA A 123 37.97 2.80 48.28
CA ALA A 123 38.52 3.98 47.60
C ALA A 123 39.45 3.58 46.43
N ARG A 124 40.34 2.60 46.65
CA ARG A 124 41.22 2.03 45.62
C ARG A 124 40.42 1.41 44.46
N ALA A 125 39.34 0.69 44.75
CA ALA A 125 38.46 0.11 43.74
C ALA A 125 37.76 1.21 42.91
N THR A 126 37.12 2.19 43.56
CA THR A 126 36.41 3.27 42.83
C THR A 126 37.33 4.09 41.93
N ALA A 127 38.57 4.37 42.36
CA ALA A 127 39.55 5.09 41.55
C ALA A 127 39.98 4.29 40.29
N ARG A 128 40.17 2.97 40.43
CA ARG A 128 40.44 2.08 39.28
C ARG A 128 39.24 1.99 38.34
N ASP A 129 38.02 1.92 38.86
CA ASP A 129 36.79 1.93 38.04
C ASP A 129 36.61 3.25 37.26
N GLU A 130 37.12 4.38 37.77
CA GLU A 130 37.12 5.68 37.06
C GLU A 130 38.15 5.72 35.94
N GLU A 131 39.38 5.26 36.17
CA GLU A 131 40.40 5.11 35.12
C GLU A 131 39.95 4.16 34.01
N ILE A 132 39.37 3.01 34.35
CA ILE A 132 38.86 2.03 33.38
C ILE A 132 37.77 2.67 32.50
N ARG A 133 36.85 3.45 33.09
CA ARG A 133 35.83 4.20 32.33
C ARG A 133 36.44 5.26 31.42
N ALA A 134 37.43 6.02 31.89
CA ALA A 134 38.11 7.04 31.10
C ALA A 134 38.88 6.45 29.90
N LEU A 135 39.57 5.32 30.11
CA LEU A 135 40.30 4.60 29.05
C LEU A 135 39.34 3.96 28.04
N ALA A 136 38.24 3.37 28.50
CA ALA A 136 37.20 2.82 27.62
C ALA A 136 36.54 3.90 26.74
N ALA A 137 36.27 5.08 27.30
CA ALA A 137 35.72 6.22 26.57
C ALA A 137 36.67 6.72 25.45
N ARG A 138 37.98 6.83 25.75
CA ARG A 138 39.01 7.13 24.73
C ARG A 138 39.01 6.09 23.62
N LEU A 139 39.10 4.81 23.97
CA LEU A 139 39.14 3.69 23.02
C LEU A 139 37.90 3.67 22.09
N ALA A 140 36.72 4.04 22.60
CA ALA A 140 35.51 4.18 21.82
C ALA A 140 35.59 5.36 20.83
N GLY A 141 36.10 6.51 21.27
CA GLY A 141 36.36 7.67 20.42
C GLY A 141 37.35 7.37 19.28
N ASP A 142 38.47 6.74 19.59
CA ASP A 142 39.50 6.35 18.62
C ASP A 142 38.94 5.37 17.57
N ARG A 143 38.13 4.39 18.01
CA ARG A 143 37.42 3.46 17.11
C ARG A 143 36.41 4.18 16.20
N ALA A 144 35.63 5.12 16.73
CA ALA A 144 34.69 5.90 15.93
C ALA A 144 35.38 6.80 14.91
N LEU A 145 36.53 7.41 15.28
CA LEU A 145 37.33 8.23 14.38
C LEU A 145 37.99 7.38 13.28
N SER A 146 38.52 6.21 13.63
CA SER A 146 39.04 5.21 12.68
C SER A 146 37.96 4.74 11.70
N ALA A 147 36.75 4.42 12.18
CA ALA A 147 35.62 4.03 11.34
C ALA A 147 35.19 5.14 10.36
N ARG A 148 35.18 6.41 10.81
CA ARG A 148 34.93 7.57 9.94
C ARG A 148 36.00 7.75 8.88
N LEU A 149 37.29 7.59 9.22
CA LEU A 149 38.39 7.66 8.26
C LEU A 149 38.36 6.49 7.25
N ALA A 150 38.00 5.29 7.69
CA ALA A 150 37.83 4.13 6.82
C ALA A 150 36.66 4.35 5.84
N SER A 151 35.49 4.76 6.35
CA SER A 151 34.31 5.10 5.53
C SER A 151 34.64 6.19 4.50
N TRP A 152 35.33 7.26 4.91
CA TRP A 152 35.77 8.32 4.00
C TRP A 152 36.73 7.81 2.92
N ARG A 153 37.70 6.94 3.24
CA ARG A 153 38.60 6.35 2.24
C ARG A 153 37.88 5.40 1.27
N THR A 154 36.83 4.70 1.71
CA THR A 154 36.00 3.84 0.84
C THR A 154 35.09 4.65 -0.07
N GLY A 155 34.48 5.73 0.43
CA GLY A 155 33.67 6.66 -0.36
C GLY A 155 34.48 7.62 -1.24
N CYS A 156 35.78 7.77 -0.98
CA CYS A 156 36.69 8.67 -1.66
C CYS A 156 37.99 7.95 -2.11
N PRO A 157 37.90 7.00 -3.06
CA PRO A 157 39.07 6.34 -3.63
C PRO A 157 39.96 7.35 -4.40
N PRO A 158 41.26 7.06 -4.58
CA PRO A 158 42.17 7.95 -5.30
C PRO A 158 41.69 8.19 -6.74
N GLY A 159 41.51 9.46 -7.09
CA GLY A 159 40.86 9.90 -8.34
C GLY A 159 39.49 10.55 -8.11
N ARG A 160 38.70 10.10 -7.12
CA ARG A 160 37.29 10.50 -6.97
C ARG A 160 37.06 12.00 -6.77
N LEU A 161 37.97 12.71 -6.11
CA LEU A 161 37.88 14.18 -5.98
C LEU A 161 38.16 14.91 -7.29
N ALA A 162 39.02 14.37 -8.16
CA ALA A 162 39.27 14.93 -9.49
C ALA A 162 38.10 14.62 -10.44
N GLU A 163 37.51 13.42 -10.35
CA GLU A 163 36.25 13.09 -11.03
C GLU A 163 35.13 14.06 -10.62
N LEU A 164 34.90 14.25 -9.32
CA LEU A 164 33.86 15.15 -8.81
C LEU A 164 34.12 16.61 -9.17
N ALA A 165 35.38 17.05 -9.23
CA ALA A 165 35.73 18.38 -9.75
C ALA A 165 35.44 18.49 -11.26
N ALA A 166 35.82 17.50 -12.08
CA ALA A 166 35.54 17.50 -13.51
C ALA A 166 34.04 17.43 -13.84
N VAL A 167 33.26 16.71 -13.03
CA VAL A 167 31.79 16.69 -13.09
C VAL A 167 31.20 18.04 -12.65
N ALA A 168 31.79 18.71 -11.66
CA ALA A 168 31.33 20.03 -11.24
C ALA A 168 31.62 21.14 -12.27
N GLU A 169 32.75 21.07 -12.99
CA GLU A 169 33.04 22.00 -14.09
C GLU A 169 32.17 21.69 -15.32
N THR A 170 32.02 20.43 -15.75
CA THR A 170 31.11 20.11 -16.87
C THR A 170 29.65 20.44 -16.54
N ALA A 171 29.21 20.29 -15.29
CA ALA A 171 27.88 20.75 -14.85
C ALA A 171 27.70 22.28 -14.98
N ARG A 172 28.76 23.07 -14.75
CA ARG A 172 28.75 24.53 -15.00
C ARG A 172 28.72 24.83 -16.48
N GLU A 173 29.56 24.17 -17.29
CA GLU A 173 29.58 24.35 -18.75
C GLU A 173 28.20 24.03 -19.36
N THR A 174 27.51 22.99 -18.89
CA THR A 174 26.12 22.69 -19.31
C THR A 174 25.11 23.72 -18.82
N ALA A 175 25.28 24.28 -17.61
CA ALA A 175 24.39 25.30 -17.07
C ALA A 175 24.54 26.65 -17.80
N ASP A 176 25.78 27.06 -18.11
CA ASP A 176 26.08 28.26 -18.89
C ASP A 176 25.59 28.11 -20.34
N THR A 177 25.71 26.91 -20.92
CA THR A 177 25.12 26.59 -22.25
C THR A 177 23.60 26.70 -22.22
N ALA A 178 22.93 25.99 -21.30
CA ALA A 178 21.48 26.03 -21.16
C ALA A 178 20.95 27.45 -20.85
N GLN A 179 21.71 28.27 -20.13
CA GLN A 179 21.40 29.68 -19.88
C GLN A 179 21.55 30.54 -21.16
N SER A 180 22.47 30.21 -22.06
CA SER A 180 22.57 30.82 -23.40
C SER A 180 21.38 30.41 -24.28
N ASP A 181 21.08 29.12 -24.36
CA ASP A 181 19.96 28.57 -25.13
C ASP A 181 18.61 29.14 -24.65
N LEU A 182 18.47 29.35 -23.34
CA LEU A 182 17.30 30.00 -22.73
C LEU A 182 17.18 31.50 -23.11
N VAL A 183 18.28 32.19 -23.38
CA VAL A 183 18.25 33.57 -23.90
C VAL A 183 17.85 33.58 -25.38
N GLU A 184 18.42 32.68 -26.20
CA GLU A 184 18.07 32.55 -27.62
C GLU A 184 16.59 32.12 -27.82
N ALA A 185 16.11 31.17 -27.02
CA ALA A 185 14.71 30.77 -27.01
C ALA A 185 13.76 31.89 -26.53
N ARG A 186 14.25 32.85 -25.72
CA ARG A 186 13.49 34.04 -25.32
C ARG A 186 13.45 35.11 -26.41
N THR A 187 14.53 35.32 -27.17
CA THR A 187 14.52 36.25 -28.32
C THR A 187 13.69 35.68 -29.47
N ALA A 188 13.86 34.41 -29.83
CA ALA A 188 13.04 33.75 -30.84
C ALA A 188 11.55 33.73 -30.46
N ARG A 189 11.23 33.61 -29.16
CA ARG A 189 9.86 33.81 -28.68
C ARG A 189 9.37 35.24 -28.89
N ALA A 190 10.15 36.26 -28.54
CA ALA A 190 9.74 37.65 -28.71
C ALA A 190 9.46 37.99 -30.18
N GLU A 191 10.32 37.52 -31.09
CA GLU A 191 10.12 37.64 -32.55
C GLU A 191 8.85 36.90 -33.02
N ALA A 192 8.55 35.72 -32.46
CA ALA A 192 7.33 34.98 -32.76
C ALA A 192 6.05 35.64 -32.19
N ASP A 193 6.13 36.19 -30.97
CA ASP A 193 5.03 36.95 -30.35
C ASP A 193 4.76 38.25 -31.14
N GLU A 194 5.80 38.97 -31.61
CA GLU A 194 5.67 40.11 -32.52
C GLU A 194 5.05 39.71 -33.88
N ALA A 195 5.58 38.66 -34.53
CA ALA A 195 5.03 38.14 -35.79
C ALA A 195 3.57 37.69 -35.66
N ALA A 196 3.16 37.15 -34.50
CA ALA A 196 1.78 36.80 -34.21
C ALA A 196 0.88 38.06 -34.10
N THR A 197 1.36 39.17 -33.50
CA THR A 197 0.59 40.43 -33.47
C THR A 197 0.41 41.04 -34.87
N GLU A 198 1.44 41.00 -35.72
CA GLU A 198 1.34 41.45 -37.11
C GLU A 198 0.41 40.56 -37.94
N ALA A 199 0.49 39.23 -37.78
CA ALA A 199 -0.43 38.29 -38.42
C ALA A 199 -1.89 38.50 -37.97
N ALA A 200 -2.12 38.86 -36.69
CA ALA A 200 -3.44 39.24 -36.18
C ALA A 200 -3.95 40.55 -36.81
N ARG A 201 -3.09 41.58 -36.92
CA ARG A 201 -3.42 42.84 -37.59
C ARG A 201 -3.81 42.62 -39.06
N VAL A 202 -2.99 41.86 -39.80
CA VAL A 202 -3.27 41.51 -41.20
C VAL A 202 -4.54 40.67 -41.32
N ARG A 203 -4.81 39.75 -40.39
CA ARG A 203 -6.08 39.00 -40.33
C ARG A 203 -7.27 39.96 -40.20
N ASP A 204 -7.22 40.92 -39.28
CA ASP A 204 -8.35 41.82 -39.04
C ASP A 204 -8.58 42.79 -40.20
N GLU A 205 -7.52 43.34 -40.81
CA GLU A 205 -7.60 44.12 -42.05
C GLU A 205 -8.27 43.33 -43.20
N ARG A 206 -7.94 42.04 -43.33
CA ARG A 206 -8.54 41.13 -44.33
C ARG A 206 -9.96 40.74 -43.96
N GLN A 207 -10.28 40.58 -42.69
CA GLN A 207 -11.62 40.29 -42.18
C GLN A 207 -12.55 41.49 -42.41
N GLU A 208 -12.10 42.72 -42.19
CA GLU A 208 -12.83 43.92 -42.58
C GLU A 208 -13.02 44.01 -44.10
N ALA A 209 -11.98 43.73 -44.90
CA ALA A 209 -12.10 43.74 -46.36
C ALA A 209 -13.14 42.72 -46.85
N ALA A 210 -13.17 41.52 -46.27
CA ALA A 210 -14.19 40.51 -46.53
C ALA A 210 -15.60 40.96 -46.09
N GLN A 211 -15.74 41.64 -44.95
CA GLN A 211 -17.01 42.24 -44.53
C GLN A 211 -17.47 43.37 -45.48
N ARG A 212 -16.55 44.24 -45.93
CA ARG A 212 -16.85 45.28 -46.92
C ARG A 212 -17.33 44.66 -48.23
N ALA A 213 -16.60 43.68 -48.76
CA ALA A 213 -16.98 42.93 -49.95
C ALA A 213 -18.34 42.22 -49.80
N ARG A 214 -18.64 41.65 -48.62
CA ARG A 214 -19.93 41.02 -48.35
C ARG A 214 -21.08 42.02 -48.29
N ARG A 215 -20.91 43.18 -47.63
CA ARG A 215 -21.93 44.26 -47.65
C ARG A 215 -22.21 44.76 -49.07
N VAL A 216 -21.19 44.81 -49.93
CA VAL A 216 -21.36 45.13 -51.37
C VAL A 216 -22.10 43.99 -52.09
N ALA A 217 -21.76 42.73 -51.84
CA ALA A 217 -22.47 41.58 -52.41
C ALA A 217 -23.95 41.51 -51.98
N ASP A 218 -24.26 41.80 -50.72
CA ASP A 218 -25.62 41.86 -50.19
C ASP A 218 -26.40 43.04 -50.81
N ALA A 219 -25.75 44.20 -51.02
CA ALA A 219 -26.34 45.33 -51.74
C ALA A 219 -26.59 45.03 -53.23
N LEU A 220 -25.68 44.31 -53.89
CA LEU A 220 -25.84 43.81 -55.26
C LEU A 220 -26.95 42.75 -55.36
N ALA A 221 -27.10 41.88 -54.37
CA ALA A 221 -28.25 40.97 -54.28
C ALA A 221 -29.57 41.72 -54.10
N GLY A 222 -29.59 42.79 -53.30
CA GLY A 222 -30.73 43.70 -53.17
C GLY A 222 -31.02 44.54 -54.42
N LEU A 223 -30.03 44.75 -55.30
CA LEU A 223 -30.24 45.30 -56.66
C LEU A 223 -30.77 44.23 -57.62
N ALA A 224 -30.22 43.02 -57.60
CA ALA A 224 -30.70 41.90 -58.42
C ALA A 224 -32.15 41.51 -58.09
N TYR A 225 -32.57 41.62 -56.82
CA TYR A 225 -33.97 41.47 -56.42
C TYR A 225 -34.87 42.55 -57.05
N ARG A 226 -34.50 43.83 -56.92
CA ARG A 226 -35.24 44.95 -57.52
C ARG A 226 -35.29 44.89 -59.06
N LEU A 227 -34.23 44.39 -59.71
CA LEU A 227 -34.20 44.13 -61.14
C LEU A 227 -35.16 42.99 -61.54
N ARG A 228 -35.32 41.95 -60.72
CA ARG A 228 -36.33 40.90 -60.94
C ARG A 228 -37.76 41.43 -60.77
N GLU A 229 -37.99 42.31 -59.81
CA GLU A 229 -39.29 42.98 -59.66
C GLU A 229 -39.57 44.04 -60.74
N ARG A 230 -38.57 44.49 -61.52
CA ARG A 230 -38.75 45.53 -62.56
C ARG A 230 -39.91 45.21 -63.52
N ALA A 231 -40.11 43.94 -63.86
CA ALA A 231 -41.23 43.50 -64.69
C ALA A 231 -42.59 43.72 -64.00
N THR A 232 -42.70 43.40 -62.71
CA THR A 232 -43.91 43.61 -61.89
C THR A 232 -44.21 45.10 -61.73
N TRP A 233 -43.18 45.90 -61.45
CA TRP A 233 -43.30 47.36 -61.35
C TRP A 233 -43.63 48.01 -62.70
N GLN A 234 -43.12 47.49 -63.83
CA GLN A 234 -43.50 47.94 -65.18
C GLN A 234 -44.96 47.61 -65.51
N THR A 235 -45.48 46.45 -65.09
CA THR A 235 -46.91 46.15 -65.24
C THR A 235 -47.75 47.10 -64.39
N ARG A 236 -47.41 47.32 -63.11
CA ARG A 236 -48.15 48.27 -62.27
C ARG A 236 -48.03 49.72 -62.76
N LEU A 237 -46.92 50.10 -63.41
CA LEU A 237 -46.76 51.39 -64.07
C LEU A 237 -47.68 51.53 -65.29
N ARG A 238 -47.91 50.47 -66.07
CA ARG A 238 -48.89 50.46 -67.16
C ARG A 238 -50.32 50.58 -66.63
N GLU A 239 -50.68 49.80 -65.61
CA GLU A 239 -51.98 49.93 -64.93
C GLU A 239 -52.21 51.36 -64.42
N LEU A 240 -51.22 51.96 -63.75
CA LEU A 240 -51.29 53.35 -63.29
C LEU A 240 -51.30 54.39 -64.42
N ALA A 241 -50.72 54.09 -65.58
CA ALA A 241 -50.77 54.94 -66.77
C ALA A 241 -52.13 54.83 -67.48
N GLU A 242 -52.75 53.65 -67.51
CA GLU A 242 -54.11 53.42 -68.00
C GLU A 242 -55.14 54.09 -67.07
N GLU A 243 -54.98 53.95 -65.75
CA GLU A 243 -55.73 54.72 -64.74
C GLU A 243 -55.55 56.24 -64.97
N ALA A 244 -54.32 56.72 -65.20
CA ALA A 244 -54.04 58.14 -65.46
C ALA A 244 -54.68 58.63 -66.77
N VAL A 245 -54.65 57.85 -67.85
CA VAL A 245 -55.34 58.18 -69.11
C VAL A 245 -56.85 58.24 -68.91
N GLU A 246 -57.47 57.34 -68.13
CA GLU A 246 -58.90 57.43 -67.81
C GLU A 246 -59.24 58.73 -67.02
N TYR A 247 -58.35 59.17 -66.12
CA TYR A 247 -58.49 60.45 -65.43
C TYR A 247 -58.21 61.67 -66.32
N GLU A 248 -57.28 61.60 -67.27
CA GLU A 248 -57.03 62.64 -68.27
C GLU A 248 -58.17 62.76 -69.28
N GLU A 249 -58.76 61.65 -69.73
CA GLU A 249 -59.98 61.66 -70.57
C GLU A 249 -61.17 62.26 -69.82
N ARG A 250 -61.33 61.95 -68.52
CA ARG A 250 -62.33 62.61 -67.65
C ARG A 250 -62.04 64.11 -67.46
N ALA A 251 -60.78 64.52 -67.40
CA ALA A 251 -60.38 65.91 -67.33
C ALA A 251 -60.62 66.64 -68.67
N ALA A 252 -60.28 66.02 -69.80
CA ALA A 252 -60.59 66.51 -71.15
C ALA A 252 -62.10 66.67 -71.33
N GLY A 253 -62.90 65.67 -70.94
CA GLY A 253 -64.37 65.75 -70.94
C GLY A 253 -64.95 66.83 -69.99
N CYS A 254 -64.18 67.34 -69.01
CA CYS A 254 -64.53 68.55 -68.28
C CYS A 254 -64.11 69.82 -69.02
N VAL A 255 -62.90 69.86 -69.60
CA VAL A 255 -62.36 70.98 -70.37
C VAL A 255 -63.17 71.24 -71.65
N ASP A 256 -63.60 70.21 -72.36
CA ASP A 256 -64.38 70.35 -73.59
C ASP A 256 -65.82 70.81 -73.33
N ARG A 257 -66.41 70.43 -72.18
CA ARG A 257 -67.66 71.04 -71.70
C ARG A 257 -67.48 72.52 -71.33
N ALA A 258 -66.33 72.90 -70.77
CA ALA A 258 -66.00 74.30 -70.51
C ALA A 258 -65.71 75.08 -71.81
N ARG A 259 -65.09 74.46 -72.82
CA ARG A 259 -64.88 75.03 -74.16
C ARG A 259 -66.20 75.24 -74.89
N ALA A 260 -67.10 74.25 -74.89
CA ALA A 260 -68.44 74.40 -75.48
C ALA A 260 -69.20 75.60 -74.87
N ALA A 261 -69.21 75.71 -73.54
CA ALA A 261 -69.83 76.86 -72.86
C ALA A 261 -69.15 78.21 -73.20
N ASP A 262 -67.83 78.24 -73.41
CA ASP A 262 -67.12 79.44 -73.85
C ASP A 262 -67.31 79.74 -75.34
N GLU A 263 -67.55 78.72 -76.18
CA GLU A 263 -67.86 78.85 -77.60
C GLU A 263 -69.29 79.34 -77.83
N ASP A 264 -70.27 78.87 -77.05
CA ASP A 264 -71.63 79.43 -76.99
C ASP A 264 -71.59 80.92 -76.60
N ARG A 265 -70.82 81.26 -75.55
CA ARG A 265 -70.58 82.65 -75.14
C ARG A 265 -69.96 83.48 -76.27
N ARG A 266 -68.96 82.94 -76.97
CA ARG A 266 -68.33 83.59 -78.15
C ARG A 266 -69.28 83.66 -79.36
N ALA A 267 -70.22 82.74 -79.53
CA ALA A 267 -71.21 82.75 -80.60
C ALA A 267 -72.24 83.86 -80.38
N ALA A 268 -72.78 83.98 -79.16
CA ALA A 268 -73.65 85.07 -78.76
C ALA A 268 -72.97 86.45 -78.93
N GLN A 269 -71.68 86.55 -78.54
CA GLN A 269 -70.88 87.75 -78.74
C GLN A 269 -70.72 88.11 -80.24
N ARG A 270 -70.39 87.13 -81.09
CA ARG A 270 -70.19 87.33 -82.54
C ARG A 270 -71.47 87.77 -83.25
N ALA A 271 -72.62 87.16 -82.92
CA ALA A 271 -73.92 87.57 -83.47
C ALA A 271 -74.26 89.05 -83.20
N ALA A 272 -73.93 89.55 -82.00
CA ALA A 272 -74.13 90.96 -81.65
C ALA A 272 -73.20 91.91 -82.44
N ASP A 273 -71.95 91.51 -82.71
CA ASP A 273 -70.99 92.33 -83.44
C ASP A 273 -71.12 92.23 -84.97
N ASP A 274 -71.67 91.12 -85.50
CA ASP A 274 -72.06 91.00 -86.91
C ASP A 274 -73.26 91.90 -87.24
N ALA A 275 -74.29 91.94 -86.38
CA ALA A 275 -75.45 92.83 -86.53
C ALA A 275 -75.05 94.33 -86.53
N ARG A 276 -74.04 94.70 -85.73
CA ARG A 276 -73.43 96.04 -85.75
C ARG A 276 -72.69 96.34 -87.05
N ARG A 277 -72.18 95.32 -87.75
CA ARG A 277 -71.42 95.45 -88.99
C ARG A 277 -72.34 95.62 -90.21
N THR A 278 -73.41 94.84 -90.33
CA THR A 278 -74.44 95.06 -91.38
C THR A 278 -75.08 96.44 -91.27
N ALA A 279 -75.36 96.92 -90.06
CA ALA A 279 -75.88 98.26 -89.81
C ALA A 279 -74.91 99.41 -90.21
N ARG A 280 -73.61 99.12 -90.42
CA ARG A 280 -72.65 100.06 -90.99
C ARG A 280 -72.55 99.92 -92.51
N ALA A 281 -72.51 98.70 -93.04
CA ALA A 281 -72.45 98.46 -94.49
C ALA A 281 -73.63 99.09 -95.25
N LEU A 282 -74.86 98.94 -94.74
CA LEU A 282 -76.06 99.54 -95.36
C LEU A 282 -76.08 101.08 -95.33
N ARG A 283 -75.33 101.72 -94.41
CA ARG A 283 -75.13 103.18 -94.41
C ARG A 283 -74.08 103.62 -95.42
N ALA A 284 -73.08 102.77 -95.71
CA ALA A 284 -72.08 103.05 -96.74
C ALA A 284 -72.69 102.93 -98.15
N GLU A 285 -73.47 101.87 -98.44
CA GLU A 285 -74.15 101.74 -99.73
C GLU A 285 -75.09 102.92 -100.06
N ARG A 286 -75.73 103.55 -99.06
CA ARG A 286 -76.54 104.77 -99.27
C ARG A 286 -75.70 105.94 -99.79
N ALA A 287 -74.45 106.07 -99.34
CA ALA A 287 -73.60 107.22 -99.62
C ALA A 287 -72.99 107.21 -101.04
N GLU A 288 -72.96 106.06 -101.72
CA GLU A 288 -72.46 105.94 -103.09
C GLU A 288 -73.53 106.27 -104.16
N ILE A 289 -74.81 106.42 -103.76
CA ILE A 289 -75.93 106.69 -104.66
C ILE A 289 -76.09 108.20 -104.87
N ALA A 290 -75.50 108.70 -105.94
CA ALA A 290 -75.56 110.12 -106.31
C ALA A 290 -77.01 110.61 -106.49
N GLY A 291 -77.40 111.62 -105.70
CA GLY A 291 -78.72 112.28 -105.78
C GLY A 291 -79.78 111.79 -104.80
N ALA A 292 -79.45 110.89 -103.87
CA ALA A 292 -80.39 110.47 -102.81
C ALA A 292 -80.63 111.60 -101.77
N PRO A 293 -81.89 111.96 -101.43
CA PRO A 293 -82.18 112.90 -100.35
C PRO A 293 -81.92 112.28 -98.97
N ASP A 294 -81.56 113.12 -97.98
CA ASP A 294 -81.17 112.67 -96.64
C ASP A 294 -82.33 112.32 -95.71
N ASP A 295 -83.46 113.03 -95.79
CA ASP A 295 -84.70 112.74 -95.07
C ASP A 295 -85.80 112.22 -96.02
N LEU A 296 -86.58 111.24 -95.53
CA LEU A 296 -87.79 110.74 -96.18
C LEU A 296 -88.98 111.02 -95.26
N GLY A 297 -90.03 111.65 -95.80
CA GLY A 297 -91.30 111.85 -95.08
C GLY A 297 -92.05 110.54 -94.88
N GLU A 298 -92.79 110.43 -93.77
CA GLU A 298 -93.30 109.15 -93.25
C GLU A 298 -94.35 108.44 -94.15
N ASP A 299 -95.00 109.16 -95.07
CA ASP A 299 -96.04 108.62 -95.97
C ASP A 299 -95.49 108.12 -97.33
N THR A 300 -94.56 107.14 -97.30
CA THR A 300 -94.14 106.42 -98.51
C THR A 300 -94.30 104.92 -98.31
N GLU A 301 -95.28 104.29 -98.98
CA GLU A 301 -95.44 102.82 -98.92
C GLU A 301 -94.18 102.13 -99.49
N PRO A 302 -93.58 101.16 -98.77
CA PRO A 302 -92.37 100.49 -99.24
C PRO A 302 -92.69 99.58 -100.44
N PRO A 303 -91.93 99.66 -101.55
CA PRO A 303 -92.17 98.83 -102.72
C PRO A 303 -91.98 97.34 -102.38
N SER A 304 -92.91 96.49 -102.81
CA SER A 304 -92.96 95.06 -102.48
C SER A 304 -91.89 94.19 -103.17
N ALA A 305 -90.90 94.80 -103.83
CA ALA A 305 -89.81 94.12 -104.52
C ALA A 305 -88.60 93.92 -103.60
N SER A 306 -87.94 92.77 -103.71
CA SER A 306 -86.79 92.43 -102.86
C SER A 306 -85.51 93.18 -103.26
N LEU A 307 -84.62 93.42 -102.29
CA LEU A 307 -83.35 94.14 -102.49
C LEU A 307 -82.48 93.55 -103.64
N PRO A 308 -82.40 92.22 -103.85
CA PRO A 308 -81.71 91.64 -105.01
C PRO A 308 -82.35 92.01 -106.35
N ALA A 309 -83.68 92.01 -106.45
CA ALA A 309 -84.38 92.33 -107.70
C ALA A 309 -84.15 93.79 -108.13
N LEU A 310 -84.07 94.73 -107.18
CA LEU A 310 -83.71 96.12 -107.45
C LEU A 310 -82.24 96.25 -107.92
N ARG A 311 -81.32 95.46 -107.35
CA ARG A 311 -79.92 95.38 -107.78
C ARG A 311 -79.76 94.74 -109.17
N GLU A 312 -80.60 93.76 -109.53
CA GLU A 312 -80.62 93.18 -110.88
C GLU A 312 -81.25 94.13 -111.91
N ALA A 313 -82.33 94.84 -111.58
CA ALA A 313 -82.93 95.83 -112.49
C ALA A 313 -81.93 96.92 -112.92
N TYR A 314 -81.12 97.42 -111.98
CA TYR A 314 -80.03 98.37 -112.26
C TYR A 314 -78.96 97.77 -113.19
N ARG A 315 -78.56 96.51 -112.96
CA ARG A 315 -77.56 95.81 -113.80
C ARG A 315 -78.09 95.50 -115.20
N ALA A 316 -79.33 95.04 -115.31
CA ALA A 316 -79.97 94.73 -116.59
C ALA A 316 -80.12 95.98 -117.47
N ALA A 317 -80.51 97.12 -116.89
CA ALA A 317 -80.55 98.41 -117.60
C ALA A 317 -79.18 98.83 -118.17
N SER A 318 -78.08 98.47 -117.48
CA SER A 318 -76.71 98.73 -117.94
C SER A 318 -76.26 97.74 -119.03
N GLN A 319 -76.64 96.46 -118.95
CA GLN A 319 -76.15 95.40 -119.84
C GLN A 319 -76.88 95.28 -121.18
N VAL A 320 -78.10 95.84 -121.32
CA VAL A 320 -78.81 95.92 -122.62
C VAL A 320 -78.06 96.78 -123.66
N TYR A 321 -77.05 97.55 -123.23
CA TYR A 321 -76.24 98.44 -124.06
C TYR A 321 -75.27 97.71 -125.03
N GLU A 322 -74.95 96.40 -124.84
CA GLU A 322 -73.69 95.83 -125.37
C GLU A 322 -73.68 94.61 -126.34
N LYS A 323 -74.80 94.13 -126.94
CA LYS A 323 -74.89 93.04 -127.97
C LYS A 323 -74.65 91.59 -127.42
N VAL A 324 -75.07 90.43 -127.96
CA VAL A 324 -75.59 89.88 -129.26
C VAL A 324 -74.52 89.48 -130.31
N GLY A 325 -74.47 88.26 -130.91
CA GLY A 325 -75.18 86.98 -130.61
C GLY A 325 -74.97 85.83 -131.65
N VAL A 326 -75.25 84.55 -131.28
CA VAL A 326 -75.38 83.29 -132.12
C VAL A 326 -74.05 82.72 -132.73
N GLY A 327 -73.80 81.42 -133.04
CA GLY A 327 -74.52 80.10 -132.99
C GLY A 327 -73.53 78.90 -133.11
N ALA A 328 -73.84 77.61 -132.87
CA ALA A 328 -74.96 76.71 -133.26
C ALA A 328 -74.99 76.30 -134.76
N ASP A 329 -75.15 75.04 -135.21
CA ASP A 329 -75.15 73.73 -134.49
C ASP A 329 -74.53 72.53 -135.26
N LEU A 330 -74.00 72.69 -136.49
CA LEU A 330 -73.44 71.60 -137.31
C LEU A 330 -72.10 70.99 -136.82
N ARG A 331 -71.59 71.39 -135.65
CA ARG A 331 -70.28 70.92 -135.10
C ARG A 331 -70.38 69.67 -134.22
N ALA A 332 -71.59 69.26 -133.82
CA ALA A 332 -71.80 68.23 -132.82
C ALA A 332 -71.32 66.82 -133.22
N GLU A 333 -71.26 66.51 -134.51
CA GLU A 333 -70.83 65.19 -135.01
C GLU A 333 -69.31 65.10 -135.22
N GLN A 334 -68.67 66.20 -135.64
CA GLN A 334 -67.20 66.30 -135.75
C GLN A 334 -66.52 66.05 -134.39
N ALA A 335 -67.07 66.62 -133.32
CA ALA A 335 -66.53 66.55 -131.96
C ALA A 335 -66.44 65.12 -131.38
N ARG A 336 -67.12 64.11 -131.97
CA ARG A 336 -67.01 62.71 -131.53
C ARG A 336 -65.75 62.02 -132.08
N ALA A 337 -65.38 62.26 -133.34
CA ALA A 337 -64.16 61.68 -133.91
C ALA A 337 -62.90 62.28 -133.25
N GLU A 338 -62.91 63.60 -133.03
CA GLU A 338 -61.82 64.33 -132.36
C GLU A 338 -61.65 63.91 -130.89
N SER A 339 -62.72 63.42 -130.24
CA SER A 339 -62.68 62.94 -128.85
C SER A 339 -61.87 61.65 -128.69
N ASP A 340 -61.97 60.70 -129.62
CA ASP A 340 -61.26 59.41 -129.52
C ASP A 340 -59.76 59.56 -129.80
N GLU A 341 -59.39 60.43 -130.75
CA GLU A 341 -57.99 60.84 -130.96
C GLU A 341 -57.44 61.57 -129.73
N SER A 342 -58.21 62.49 -129.14
CA SER A 342 -57.86 63.19 -127.91
C SER A 342 -57.68 62.25 -126.72
N ALA A 343 -58.46 61.15 -126.63
CA ALA A 343 -58.35 60.17 -125.55
C ALA A 343 -57.05 59.34 -125.65
N ALA A 344 -56.62 59.00 -126.87
CA ALA A 344 -55.34 58.33 -127.13
C ALA A 344 -54.16 59.27 -126.80
N LEU A 345 -54.20 60.52 -127.28
CA LEU A 345 -53.18 61.53 -126.99
C LEU A 345 -53.10 61.85 -125.49
N ALA A 346 -54.22 62.07 -124.81
CA ALA A 346 -54.25 62.31 -123.36
C ALA A 346 -53.69 61.13 -122.55
N SER A 347 -53.83 59.89 -123.04
CA SER A 347 -53.22 58.71 -122.43
C SER A 347 -51.70 58.68 -122.60
N LEU A 348 -51.19 59.15 -123.74
CA LEU A 348 -49.76 59.34 -123.97
C LEU A 348 -49.20 60.53 -123.17
N ASP A 349 -49.97 61.61 -123.03
CA ASP A 349 -49.52 62.83 -122.34
C ASP A 349 -49.47 62.70 -120.82
N ARG A 350 -50.34 61.86 -120.23
CA ARG A 350 -50.24 61.45 -118.81
C ARG A 350 -48.90 60.77 -118.47
N LEU A 351 -48.19 60.22 -119.45
CA LEU A 351 -46.83 59.71 -119.24
C LEU A 351 -45.85 60.88 -119.19
N THR A 352 -45.17 61.02 -118.05
CA THR A 352 -44.16 62.08 -117.84
C THR A 352 -43.10 62.07 -118.95
N ASN A 353 -42.53 63.24 -119.25
CA ASN A 353 -41.58 63.37 -120.36
C ASN A 353 -40.38 62.40 -120.23
N LYS A 354 -39.86 62.18 -119.01
CA LYS A 354 -38.85 61.15 -118.73
C LYS A 354 -39.27 59.74 -119.17
N VAL A 355 -40.52 59.35 -118.94
CA VAL A 355 -41.05 58.04 -119.36
C VAL A 355 -41.19 57.98 -120.88
N ARG A 356 -41.67 59.04 -121.54
CA ARG A 356 -41.73 59.10 -123.01
C ARG A 356 -40.34 59.04 -123.66
N THR A 357 -39.37 59.84 -123.22
CA THR A 357 -38.00 59.77 -123.73
C THR A 357 -37.37 58.40 -123.48
N ARG A 358 -37.61 57.78 -122.31
CA ARG A 358 -37.05 56.46 -122.02
C ARG A 358 -37.73 55.33 -122.80
N ALA A 359 -39.04 55.42 -123.05
CA ALA A 359 -39.76 54.48 -123.90
C ALA A 359 -39.26 54.55 -125.36
N ALA A 360 -39.01 55.75 -125.89
CA ALA A 360 -38.38 55.92 -127.21
C ALA A 360 -36.99 55.27 -127.27
N GLN A 361 -36.10 55.56 -126.31
CA GLN A 361 -34.77 54.93 -126.22
C GLN A 361 -34.81 53.40 -126.09
N LEU A 362 -35.85 52.84 -125.46
CA LEU A 362 -36.02 51.39 -125.32
C LEU A 362 -36.60 50.75 -126.59
N LEU A 363 -37.37 51.50 -127.40
CA LEU A 363 -37.84 51.07 -128.72
C LEU A 363 -36.76 51.16 -129.80
N GLU A 364 -35.76 52.03 -129.64
CA GLU A 364 -34.55 52.10 -130.48
C GLU A 364 -33.55 50.95 -130.20
N GLY A 365 -33.71 50.24 -129.08
CA GLY A 365 -32.86 49.10 -128.69
C GLY A 365 -33.35 47.76 -129.26
N THR A 366 -32.44 46.78 -129.38
CA THR A 366 -32.76 45.42 -129.87
C THR A 366 -33.83 44.72 -129.03
N ASP A 367 -33.85 44.96 -127.72
CA ASP A 367 -34.85 44.44 -126.78
C ASP A 367 -36.27 45.04 -127.02
N GLY A 368 -36.37 46.16 -127.74
CA GLY A 368 -37.63 46.84 -128.06
C GLY A 368 -38.26 46.45 -129.38
N ALA A 369 -37.53 45.78 -130.28
CA ALA A 369 -37.86 45.70 -131.70
C ALA A 369 -39.18 44.96 -132.02
N ASP A 370 -39.51 43.90 -131.30
CA ASP A 370 -40.75 43.13 -131.48
C ASP A 370 -41.47 42.80 -130.17
N GLY A 371 -42.66 42.21 -130.27
CA GLY A 371 -43.48 41.83 -129.11
C GLY A 371 -42.80 40.83 -128.17
N PRO A 372 -42.29 39.69 -128.68
CA PRO A 372 -41.56 38.70 -127.87
C PRO A 372 -40.34 39.28 -127.15
N SER A 373 -39.54 40.12 -127.81
CA SER A 373 -38.34 40.73 -127.21
C SER A 373 -38.70 41.64 -126.04
N ARG A 374 -39.77 42.43 -126.18
CA ARG A 374 -40.27 43.29 -125.08
C ARG A 374 -40.78 42.47 -123.89
N GLN A 375 -41.44 41.32 -124.10
CA GLN A 375 -41.82 40.42 -123.02
C GLN A 375 -40.59 39.77 -122.36
N ALA A 376 -39.60 39.34 -123.14
CA ALA A 376 -38.36 38.76 -122.61
C ALA A 376 -37.54 39.78 -121.81
N ALA A 377 -37.50 41.05 -122.24
CA ALA A 377 -36.87 42.13 -121.51
C ALA A 377 -37.61 42.48 -120.20
N ALA A 378 -38.95 42.51 -120.22
CA ALA A 378 -39.76 42.70 -119.01
C ALA A 378 -39.52 41.58 -117.98
N ALA A 379 -39.57 40.31 -118.40
CA ALA A 379 -39.33 39.16 -117.52
C ALA A 379 -37.90 39.17 -116.92
N ARG A 380 -36.89 39.64 -117.65
CA ARG A 380 -35.54 39.85 -117.11
C ARG A 380 -35.50 40.94 -116.04
N ALA A 381 -36.25 42.02 -116.21
CA ALA A 381 -36.35 43.10 -115.22
C ALA A 381 -37.10 42.65 -113.95
N GLU A 382 -38.23 41.95 -114.10
CA GLU A 382 -39.00 41.38 -112.98
C GLU A 382 -38.18 40.35 -112.18
N SER A 383 -37.43 39.48 -112.86
CA SER A 383 -36.50 38.54 -112.21
C SER A 383 -35.38 39.25 -111.43
N LEU A 384 -34.84 40.36 -111.97
CA LEU A 384 -33.85 41.17 -111.26
C LEU A 384 -34.45 41.84 -110.00
N VAL A 385 -35.70 42.33 -110.09
CA VAL A 385 -36.42 42.93 -108.95
C VAL A 385 -36.63 41.88 -107.85
N GLN A 386 -37.15 40.69 -108.16
CA GLN A 386 -37.32 39.62 -107.16
C GLN A 386 -35.99 39.19 -106.51
N MET A 387 -34.88 39.18 -107.27
CA MET A 387 -33.54 38.88 -106.75
C MET A 387 -33.01 39.98 -105.80
N LEU A 388 -33.39 41.24 -106.02
CA LEU A 388 -33.05 42.36 -105.14
C LEU A 388 -33.98 42.41 -103.91
N GLU A 389 -35.28 42.16 -104.07
CA GLU A 389 -36.27 42.12 -102.98
C GLU A 389 -36.00 40.99 -101.99
N SER A 390 -35.65 39.78 -102.49
CA SER A 390 -35.28 38.65 -101.64
C SER A 390 -33.96 38.90 -100.89
N ARG A 391 -32.97 39.55 -101.51
CA ARG A 391 -31.73 39.99 -100.84
C ARG A 391 -31.99 41.08 -99.79
N ALA A 392 -32.84 42.06 -100.10
CA ALA A 392 -33.24 43.11 -99.16
C ALA A 392 -34.00 42.53 -97.96
N SER A 393 -34.87 41.55 -98.20
CA SER A 393 -35.62 40.84 -97.15
C SER A 393 -34.70 40.03 -96.25
N ALA A 394 -33.79 39.22 -96.81
CA ALA A 394 -32.80 38.46 -96.04
C ALA A 394 -31.86 39.36 -95.23
N ALA A 395 -31.38 40.46 -95.82
CA ALA A 395 -30.58 41.46 -95.11
C ALA A 395 -31.36 42.14 -93.98
N SER A 396 -32.64 42.45 -94.20
CA SER A 396 -33.52 43.06 -93.18
C SER A 396 -33.85 42.09 -92.04
N GLU A 397 -34.05 40.80 -92.34
CA GLU A 397 -34.29 39.77 -91.33
C GLU A 397 -33.02 39.54 -90.48
N GLN A 398 -31.85 39.50 -91.10
CA GLN A 398 -30.57 39.36 -90.39
C GLN A 398 -30.24 40.61 -89.56
N LEU A 399 -30.54 41.82 -90.08
CA LEU A 399 -30.47 43.07 -89.32
C LEU A 399 -31.45 43.06 -88.13
N GLY A 400 -32.66 42.54 -88.32
CA GLY A 400 -33.67 42.38 -87.27
C GLY A 400 -33.25 41.39 -86.18
N ARG A 401 -32.64 40.25 -86.56
CA ARG A 401 -32.07 39.28 -85.62
C ARG A 401 -30.95 39.90 -84.78
N LEU A 402 -30.00 40.58 -85.43
CA LEU A 402 -28.88 41.25 -84.75
C LEU A 402 -29.35 42.41 -83.84
N ARG A 403 -30.35 43.19 -84.26
CA ARG A 403 -30.99 44.21 -83.39
C ARG A 403 -31.69 43.58 -82.19
N GLY A 404 -32.49 42.54 -82.41
CA GLY A 404 -33.17 41.82 -81.32
C GLY A 404 -32.21 41.09 -80.38
N GLU A 405 -31.00 40.75 -80.82
CA GLU A 405 -29.91 40.26 -79.93
C GLU A 405 -29.24 41.41 -79.18
N ALA A 406 -28.93 42.52 -79.85
CA ALA A 406 -28.40 43.73 -79.20
C ALA A 406 -29.35 44.28 -78.13
N GLU A 407 -30.66 44.39 -78.41
CA GLU A 407 -31.68 44.86 -77.46
C GLU A 407 -31.86 43.90 -76.26
N ARG A 408 -31.76 42.58 -76.47
CA ARG A 408 -31.81 41.59 -75.37
C ARG A 408 -30.52 41.55 -74.54
N LEU A 409 -29.40 41.97 -75.11
CA LEU A 409 -28.10 42.07 -74.46
C LEU A 409 -27.78 43.51 -74.01
N ALA A 410 -28.70 44.46 -74.18
CA ALA A 410 -28.52 45.84 -73.73
C ALA A 410 -28.73 45.97 -72.21
N PRO A 411 -28.09 46.94 -71.55
CA PRO A 411 -28.38 47.29 -70.17
C PRO A 411 -29.80 47.81 -69.97
N ALA A 412 -30.24 47.78 -68.71
CA ALA A 412 -31.57 48.24 -68.34
C ALA A 412 -31.80 49.74 -68.60
N ASP A 413 -30.77 50.57 -68.39
CA ASP A 413 -30.85 52.03 -68.26
C ASP A 413 -29.57 52.76 -68.77
N GLY A 414 -28.88 52.23 -69.79
CA GLY A 414 -27.67 52.84 -70.38
C GLY A 414 -27.08 52.06 -71.58
N ASP A 415 -26.07 52.62 -72.25
CA ASP A 415 -25.52 52.06 -73.52
C ASP A 415 -24.57 50.86 -73.34
N ALA A 416 -23.93 50.70 -72.17
CA ALA A 416 -23.02 49.60 -71.85
C ALA A 416 -23.20 49.10 -70.41
N HIS A 417 -22.96 47.81 -70.15
CA HIS A 417 -23.14 47.22 -68.80
C HIS A 417 -22.04 47.65 -67.82
N THR A 418 -20.85 47.93 -68.35
CA THR A 418 -19.62 48.34 -67.65
C THR A 418 -18.77 49.12 -68.66
N GLU A 419 -18.03 50.13 -68.19
CA GLU A 419 -17.02 50.82 -69.00
C GLU A 419 -15.81 49.89 -69.25
N LEU A 420 -15.47 49.65 -70.51
CA LEU A 420 -14.28 48.89 -70.89
C LEU A 420 -13.06 49.83 -70.96
N PRO A 421 -11.86 49.40 -70.52
CA PRO A 421 -10.61 50.12 -70.82
C PRO A 421 -10.42 50.29 -72.32
N GLU A 422 -9.79 51.38 -72.76
CA GLU A 422 -9.61 51.70 -74.19
C GLU A 422 -8.98 50.54 -75.00
N GLU A 423 -8.04 49.81 -74.40
CA GLU A 423 -7.38 48.62 -74.97
C GLU A 423 -8.34 47.44 -75.27
N MET A 424 -9.51 47.41 -74.62
CA MET A 424 -10.54 46.37 -74.76
C MET A 424 -11.79 46.86 -75.52
N VAL A 425 -11.80 48.09 -76.04
CA VAL A 425 -12.84 48.56 -76.96
C VAL A 425 -12.49 48.07 -78.38
N PRO A 426 -13.29 47.18 -79.00
CA PRO A 426 -12.97 46.66 -80.32
C PRO A 426 -13.19 47.72 -81.41
N ALA A 427 -12.19 47.93 -82.26
CA ALA A 427 -12.29 48.80 -83.44
C ALA A 427 -13.08 48.15 -84.59
N ASP A 428 -13.12 46.81 -84.65
CA ASP A 428 -13.90 46.05 -85.62
C ASP A 428 -14.51 44.74 -85.08
N ALA A 429 -15.34 44.10 -85.90
CA ALA A 429 -16.11 42.91 -85.54
C ALA A 429 -15.30 41.60 -85.47
N GLU A 430 -14.08 41.52 -86.02
CA GLU A 430 -13.19 40.37 -85.82
C GLU A 430 -12.36 40.56 -84.54
N GLN A 431 -11.85 41.77 -84.29
CA GLN A 431 -11.19 42.11 -83.02
C GLN A 431 -12.15 41.87 -81.83
N ALA A 432 -13.44 42.20 -81.97
CA ALA A 432 -14.46 41.89 -80.97
C ALA A 432 -14.57 40.38 -80.66
N LYS A 433 -14.51 39.51 -81.68
CA LYS A 433 -14.55 38.05 -81.49
C LYS A 433 -13.28 37.51 -80.86
N GLU A 434 -12.13 38.11 -81.17
CA GLU A 434 -10.84 37.72 -80.58
C GLU A 434 -10.76 38.13 -79.11
N LEU A 435 -11.12 39.37 -78.77
CA LEU A 435 -11.24 39.84 -77.38
C LEU A 435 -12.24 38.99 -76.59
N LEU A 436 -13.41 38.66 -77.16
CA LEU A 436 -14.36 37.75 -76.52
C LEU A 436 -13.80 36.33 -76.33
N ARG A 437 -12.99 35.81 -77.26
CA ARG A 437 -12.35 34.49 -77.11
C ARG A 437 -11.32 34.50 -75.98
N THR A 438 -10.49 35.54 -75.92
CA THR A 438 -9.51 35.73 -74.84
C THR A 438 -10.19 35.89 -73.49
N ALA A 439 -11.20 36.75 -73.38
CA ALA A 439 -11.95 36.97 -72.14
C ALA A 439 -12.67 35.70 -71.64
N ASN A 440 -13.23 34.87 -72.55
CA ASN A 440 -13.80 33.57 -72.17
C ASN A 440 -12.73 32.56 -71.74
N GLY A 441 -11.54 32.57 -72.37
CA GLY A 441 -10.40 31.74 -71.96
C GLY A 441 -9.87 32.13 -70.58
N GLU A 442 -9.77 33.43 -70.30
CA GLU A 442 -9.43 33.95 -68.97
C GLU A 442 -10.52 33.60 -67.94
N LEU A 443 -11.80 33.76 -68.26
CA LEU A 443 -12.91 33.40 -67.38
C LEU A 443 -12.90 31.90 -67.01
N ALA A 444 -12.61 31.02 -67.98
CA ALA A 444 -12.42 29.60 -67.72
C ALA A 444 -11.23 29.36 -66.78
N ALA A 445 -10.04 29.89 -67.11
CA ALA A 445 -8.84 29.72 -66.28
C ALA A 445 -8.99 30.29 -64.85
N ARG A 446 -9.74 31.38 -64.68
CA ARG A 446 -10.08 31.95 -63.36
C ARG A 446 -11.10 31.09 -62.61
N THR A 447 -12.00 30.41 -63.31
CA THR A 447 -12.96 29.46 -62.71
C THR A 447 -12.25 28.19 -62.25
N ASP A 448 -11.39 27.60 -63.08
CA ASP A 448 -10.57 26.44 -62.73
C ASP A 448 -9.65 26.74 -61.52
N ALA A 449 -9.03 27.92 -61.50
CA ALA A 449 -8.24 28.40 -60.37
C ALA A 449 -9.08 28.58 -59.09
N LEU A 450 -10.32 29.07 -59.21
CA LEU A 450 -11.23 29.23 -58.08
C LEU A 450 -11.68 27.88 -57.51
N ASP A 451 -12.00 26.90 -58.34
CA ASP A 451 -12.42 25.57 -57.88
C ASP A 451 -11.23 24.73 -57.37
N THR A 452 -10.03 24.95 -57.91
CA THR A 452 -8.78 24.45 -57.31
C THR A 452 -8.56 25.05 -55.92
N ALA A 453 -8.71 26.37 -55.76
CA ALA A 453 -8.57 27.05 -54.47
C ALA A 453 -9.66 26.64 -53.46
N ARG A 454 -10.90 26.42 -53.91
CA ARG A 454 -12.00 25.88 -53.08
C ARG A 454 -11.70 24.47 -52.58
N THR A 455 -11.14 23.62 -53.44
CA THR A 455 -10.76 22.25 -53.08
C THR A 455 -9.65 22.27 -52.04
N ALA A 456 -8.55 23.01 -52.29
CA ALA A 456 -7.47 23.18 -51.33
C ALA A 456 -7.93 23.80 -50.00
N HIS A 457 -8.86 24.76 -50.03
CA HIS A 457 -9.46 25.32 -48.81
C HIS A 457 -10.29 24.27 -48.05
N ALA A 458 -11.06 23.43 -48.74
CA ALA A 458 -11.82 22.36 -48.11
C ALA A 458 -10.91 21.28 -47.48
N ASP A 459 -9.77 20.97 -48.09
CA ASP A 459 -8.75 20.09 -47.50
C ASP A 459 -8.05 20.73 -46.29
N LEU A 460 -7.68 22.02 -46.37
CA LEU A 460 -7.12 22.75 -45.23
C LEU A 460 -8.11 22.84 -44.06
N VAL A 461 -9.40 23.04 -44.32
CA VAL A 461 -10.45 23.02 -43.27
C VAL A 461 -10.65 21.61 -42.68
N ARG A 462 -10.51 20.54 -43.48
CA ARG A 462 -10.50 19.16 -42.96
C ARG A 462 -9.28 18.91 -42.06
N ALA A 463 -8.08 19.28 -42.51
CA ALA A 463 -6.85 19.11 -41.76
C ALA A 463 -6.82 19.93 -40.47
N HIS A 464 -7.29 21.19 -40.52
CA HIS A 464 -7.40 22.07 -39.36
C HIS A 464 -8.32 21.48 -38.29
N ARG A 465 -9.52 21.01 -38.66
CA ARG A 465 -10.45 20.37 -37.71
C ARG A 465 -9.87 19.09 -37.12
N ALA A 466 -9.24 18.24 -37.93
CA ALA A 466 -8.57 17.05 -37.44
C ALA A 466 -7.43 17.37 -36.44
N ALA A 467 -6.76 18.51 -36.61
CA ALA A 467 -5.76 19.00 -35.66
C ALA A 467 -6.39 19.60 -34.39
N GLU A 468 -7.53 20.30 -34.48
CA GLU A 468 -8.30 20.79 -33.33
C GLU A 468 -8.85 19.62 -32.48
N ASP A 469 -9.49 18.63 -33.13
CA ASP A 469 -10.00 17.40 -32.51
C ASP A 469 -8.86 16.60 -31.85
N ALA A 470 -7.67 16.55 -32.49
CA ALA A 470 -6.49 15.91 -31.93
C ALA A 470 -5.96 16.65 -30.71
N ALA A 471 -5.80 17.98 -30.79
CA ALA A 471 -5.31 18.82 -29.70
C ALA A 471 -6.23 18.74 -28.47
N GLY A 472 -7.54 18.88 -28.66
CA GLY A 472 -8.52 18.71 -27.58
C GLY A 472 -8.45 17.33 -26.93
N GLY A 473 -8.28 16.27 -27.73
CA GLY A 473 -8.10 14.90 -27.21
C GLY A 473 -6.78 14.70 -26.43
N PHE A 474 -5.72 15.41 -26.80
CA PHE A 474 -4.46 15.45 -26.04
C PHE A 474 -4.64 16.22 -24.72
N ASP A 475 -5.31 17.37 -24.74
CA ASP A 475 -5.60 18.17 -23.54
C ASP A 475 -6.47 17.41 -22.52
N GLU A 476 -7.51 16.71 -22.96
CA GLU A 476 -8.29 15.77 -22.14
C GLU A 476 -7.39 14.72 -21.47
N THR A 477 -6.50 14.11 -22.26
CA THR A 477 -5.62 13.04 -21.80
C THR A 477 -4.58 13.57 -20.80
N ALA A 478 -4.05 14.77 -21.04
CA ALA A 478 -3.12 15.47 -20.15
C ALA A 478 -3.80 15.98 -18.88
N ALA A 479 -5.09 16.37 -18.91
CA ALA A 479 -5.86 16.69 -17.71
C ALA A 479 -6.06 15.44 -16.83
N LEU A 480 -6.48 14.32 -17.42
CA LEU A 480 -6.68 13.03 -16.72
C LEU A 480 -5.41 12.42 -16.12
N LEU A 481 -4.23 12.88 -16.55
CA LEU A 481 -2.93 12.54 -15.97
C LEU A 481 -2.50 13.56 -14.90
N ARG A 482 -2.67 14.87 -15.15
CA ARG A 482 -2.36 15.93 -14.17
C ARG A 482 -3.17 15.78 -12.88
N ASP A 483 -4.46 15.44 -12.95
CA ASP A 483 -5.28 15.19 -11.76
C ASP A 483 -4.76 14.04 -10.89
N LEU A 484 -4.02 13.07 -11.45
CA LEU A 484 -3.40 11.97 -10.70
C LEU A 484 -2.03 12.31 -10.13
N LEU A 485 -1.35 13.32 -10.68
CA LEU A 485 -0.09 13.85 -10.15
C LEU A 485 -0.33 14.91 -9.06
N ARG A 486 -1.51 15.56 -9.07
CA ARG A 486 -1.90 16.64 -8.17
C ARG A 486 -1.97 16.24 -6.68
N ASP A 487 -2.24 14.97 -6.41
CA ASP A 487 -2.25 14.39 -5.05
C ASP A 487 -0.86 13.83 -4.63
N GLY A 488 0.17 13.98 -5.48
CA GLY A 488 1.52 13.47 -5.25
C GLY A 488 2.46 14.48 -4.58
N PRO A 489 3.27 14.05 -3.58
CA PRO A 489 4.27 14.92 -2.95
C PRO A 489 5.50 15.06 -3.87
N GLY A 490 5.40 15.94 -4.87
CA GLY A 490 6.49 16.20 -5.83
C GLY A 490 6.15 17.14 -6.99
N ALA A 491 4.98 17.78 -6.99
CA ALA A 491 4.60 18.75 -8.03
C ALA A 491 5.22 20.14 -7.82
N GLU A 492 6.54 20.20 -7.62
CA GLU A 492 7.30 21.41 -7.91
C GLU A 492 7.63 21.41 -9.41
N ASP A 493 7.38 22.54 -10.08
CA ASP A 493 7.51 22.66 -11.53
C ASP A 493 8.99 22.91 -11.88
N ASP A 494 9.74 21.84 -12.12
CA ASP A 494 11.20 21.83 -12.39
C ASP A 494 11.62 22.69 -13.62
N GLY A 495 10.66 23.26 -14.36
CA GLY A 495 10.89 24.26 -15.41
C GLY A 495 11.34 23.67 -16.75
N GLU A 496 11.75 22.41 -16.78
CA GLU A 496 11.91 21.65 -18.02
C GLU A 496 10.56 21.54 -18.75
N ARG A 497 10.50 22.08 -19.97
CA ARG A 497 9.36 21.85 -20.85
C ARG A 497 9.39 20.40 -21.33
N PRO A 498 8.36 19.57 -21.05
CA PRO A 498 8.36 18.19 -21.51
C PRO A 498 8.40 18.13 -23.03
N GLU A 499 9.16 17.17 -23.58
CA GLU A 499 9.26 16.97 -25.02
C GLU A 499 7.88 16.67 -25.64
N PRO A 500 7.58 17.18 -26.86
CA PRO A 500 6.32 16.88 -27.55
C PRO A 500 6.13 15.37 -27.76
N TYR A 501 4.97 14.84 -27.37
CA TYR A 501 4.66 13.43 -27.54
C TYR A 501 4.62 13.05 -29.03
N ALA A 502 5.55 12.19 -29.45
CA ALA A 502 5.77 11.87 -30.87
C ALA A 502 4.74 10.90 -31.49
N GLY A 503 3.89 10.27 -30.68
CA GLY A 503 2.89 9.30 -31.14
C GLY A 503 1.52 9.92 -31.44
N GLY A 504 0.61 9.13 -32.01
CA GLY A 504 -0.76 9.54 -32.28
C GLY A 504 -1.65 9.60 -31.03
N LEU A 505 -2.75 10.36 -31.10
CA LEU A 505 -3.72 10.49 -30.00
C LEU A 505 -4.27 9.13 -29.49
N ALA A 506 -4.42 8.14 -30.36
CA ALA A 506 -4.85 6.80 -29.98
C ALA A 506 -3.80 6.08 -29.09
N GLU A 507 -2.52 6.22 -29.45
CA GLU A 507 -1.38 5.65 -28.71
C GLU A 507 -1.22 6.37 -27.37
N ALA A 508 -1.35 7.70 -27.35
CA ALA A 508 -1.35 8.51 -26.13
C ALA A 508 -2.46 8.10 -25.16
N ARG A 509 -3.69 7.91 -25.65
CA ARG A 509 -4.83 7.45 -24.85
C ARG A 509 -4.63 6.01 -24.34
N GLN A 510 -4.01 5.12 -25.12
CA GLN A 510 -3.66 3.78 -24.65
C GLN A 510 -2.57 3.81 -23.57
N ALA A 511 -1.45 4.50 -23.81
CA ALA A 511 -0.35 4.63 -22.87
C ALA A 511 -0.81 5.27 -21.56
N ALA A 512 -1.62 6.35 -21.62
CA ALA A 512 -2.25 6.94 -20.45
C ALA A 512 -3.15 5.93 -19.71
N ALA A 513 -3.95 5.12 -20.41
CA ALA A 513 -4.77 4.10 -19.76
C ALA A 513 -3.93 2.98 -19.11
N GLU A 514 -2.77 2.63 -19.68
CA GLU A 514 -1.84 1.63 -19.14
C GLU A 514 -1.11 2.13 -17.91
N THR A 515 -0.50 3.32 -17.96
CA THR A 515 0.13 3.98 -16.81
C THR A 515 -0.87 4.18 -15.67
N ARG A 516 -2.12 4.58 -15.97
CA ARG A 516 -3.19 4.73 -14.96
C ARG A 516 -3.64 3.39 -14.35
N ARG A 517 -3.52 2.26 -15.06
CA ARG A 517 -3.73 0.92 -14.48
C ARG A 517 -2.56 0.53 -13.58
N SER A 518 -1.33 0.74 -14.04
CA SER A 518 -0.11 0.44 -13.27
C SER A 518 -0.05 1.24 -11.96
N LEU A 519 -0.26 2.56 -12.00
CA LEU A 519 -0.27 3.43 -10.82
C LEU A 519 -1.32 3.01 -9.78
N ARG A 520 -2.52 2.60 -10.22
CA ARG A 520 -3.56 2.07 -9.31
C ARG A 520 -3.18 0.72 -8.69
N GLY A 521 -2.46 -0.13 -9.43
CA GLY A 521 -1.86 -1.36 -8.90
C GLY A 521 -0.89 -1.02 -7.78
N CYS A 522 0.14 -0.23 -8.07
CA CYS A 522 1.15 0.17 -7.09
C CYS A 522 0.56 0.90 -5.86
N ALA A 523 -0.49 1.72 -6.03
CA ALA A 523 -1.18 2.35 -4.91
C ALA A 523 -2.00 1.36 -4.06
N ALA A 524 -2.60 0.33 -4.67
CA ALA A 524 -3.25 -0.75 -3.94
C ALA A 524 -2.24 -1.64 -3.21
N ASP A 525 -1.11 -1.96 -3.86
CA ASP A 525 0.00 -2.73 -3.28
C ASP A 525 0.64 -1.99 -2.09
N LEU A 526 0.84 -0.67 -2.21
CA LEU A 526 1.30 0.19 -1.11
C LEU A 526 0.31 0.19 0.06
N SER A 527 -0.99 0.40 -0.22
CA SER A 527 -2.03 0.40 0.82
C SER A 527 -2.17 -0.97 1.52
N ALA A 528 -1.96 -2.07 0.78
CA ALA A 528 -1.91 -3.42 1.34
C ALA A 528 -0.64 -3.63 2.20
N ALA A 529 0.52 -3.17 1.74
CA ALA A 529 1.78 -3.25 2.48
C ALA A 529 1.72 -2.43 3.78
N GLU A 530 1.27 -1.19 3.73
CA GLU A 530 1.03 -0.37 4.94
C GLU A 530 0.05 -1.05 5.91
N SER A 531 -1.02 -1.66 5.39
CA SER A 531 -2.01 -2.33 6.23
C SER A 531 -1.44 -3.58 6.89
N SER A 532 -0.59 -4.33 6.20
CA SER A 532 0.17 -5.44 6.78
C SER A 532 1.18 -4.98 7.82
N VAL A 533 1.88 -3.86 7.59
CA VAL A 533 2.80 -3.25 8.58
C VAL A 533 2.04 -2.76 9.82
N ARG A 534 0.84 -2.17 9.64
CA ARG A 534 -0.06 -1.78 10.74
C ARG A 534 -0.53 -3.01 11.53
N GLU A 535 -0.98 -4.07 10.87
CA GLU A 535 -1.40 -5.32 11.55
C GLU A 535 -0.24 -6.00 12.30
N ALA A 536 0.95 -6.10 11.69
CA ALA A 536 2.14 -6.65 12.35
C ALA A 536 2.55 -5.84 13.58
N SER A 537 2.42 -4.51 13.50
CA SER A 537 2.66 -3.59 14.63
C SER A 537 1.64 -3.80 15.75
N ASP A 538 0.35 -3.91 15.43
CA ASP A 538 -0.71 -4.21 16.40
C ASP A 538 -0.52 -5.58 17.06
N VAL A 539 -0.08 -6.60 16.31
CA VAL A 539 0.26 -7.92 16.84
C VAL A 539 1.45 -7.82 17.81
N LEU A 540 2.50 -7.06 17.48
CA LEU A 540 3.65 -6.83 18.35
C LEU A 540 3.26 -6.10 19.65
N VAL A 541 2.47 -5.03 19.56
CA VAL A 541 1.95 -4.27 20.72
C VAL A 541 1.05 -5.14 21.59
N ARG A 542 0.16 -5.95 20.99
CA ARG A 542 -0.72 -6.90 21.69
C ARG A 542 0.08 -8.00 22.39
N HIS A 543 1.14 -8.49 21.75
CA HIS A 543 2.07 -9.46 22.34
C HIS A 543 2.80 -8.87 23.55
N ALA A 544 3.34 -7.66 23.44
CA ALA A 544 4.02 -6.96 24.54
C ALA A 544 3.08 -6.61 25.71
N ASN A 545 1.80 -6.33 25.44
CA ASN A 545 0.78 -6.09 26.46
C ASN A 545 0.16 -7.37 27.05
N SER A 546 0.53 -8.57 26.59
CA SER A 546 0.01 -9.83 27.13
C SER A 546 0.41 -10.03 28.60
N THR A 547 -0.55 -10.40 29.45
CA THR A 547 -0.37 -10.61 30.89
C THR A 547 0.71 -11.64 31.23
N ARG A 548 0.91 -12.65 30.37
CA ARG A 548 1.99 -13.65 30.52
C ARG A 548 3.40 -13.05 30.56
N TYR A 549 3.57 -11.82 30.06
CA TYR A 549 4.84 -11.09 30.06
C TYR A 549 4.86 -9.89 31.00
N GLU A 550 3.85 -9.70 31.85
CA GLU A 550 3.77 -8.54 32.75
C GLU A 550 5.03 -8.38 33.63
N GLN A 551 5.56 -9.51 34.12
CA GLN A 551 6.79 -9.58 34.93
C GLN A 551 8.08 -9.32 34.14
N VAL A 552 8.04 -9.32 32.80
CA VAL A 552 9.22 -9.07 31.95
C VAL A 552 9.53 -7.57 31.92
N ARG A 553 10.61 -7.18 32.59
CA ARG A 553 11.09 -5.79 32.71
C ARG A 553 12.24 -5.46 31.74
N THR A 554 12.08 -5.81 30.46
CA THR A 554 13.06 -5.46 29.41
C THR A 554 12.77 -4.05 28.87
N PRO A 555 13.77 -3.17 28.68
CA PRO A 555 13.56 -1.82 28.14
C PRO A 555 12.84 -1.81 26.79
N ALA A 556 13.17 -2.75 25.89
CA ALA A 556 12.51 -2.86 24.60
C ALA A 556 11.00 -3.22 24.70
N ARG A 557 10.57 -4.00 25.72
CA ARG A 557 9.14 -4.22 25.96
C ARG A 557 8.43 -2.94 26.41
N GLN A 558 9.12 -2.07 27.14
CA GLN A 558 8.58 -0.76 27.49
C GLN A 558 8.48 0.15 26.24
N GLN A 559 9.55 0.24 25.45
CA GLN A 559 9.57 0.99 24.19
C GLN A 559 8.45 0.56 23.22
N ILE A 560 8.25 -0.74 23.00
CA ILE A 560 7.17 -1.29 22.15
C ILE A 560 5.76 -0.89 22.64
N ARG A 561 5.58 -0.56 23.93
CA ARG A 561 4.29 -0.16 24.51
C ARG A 561 4.09 1.37 24.56
N GLU A 562 5.17 2.14 24.44
CA GLU A 562 5.17 3.61 24.58
C GLU A 562 5.37 4.33 23.24
N LEU A 563 6.00 3.69 22.25
CA LEU A 563 6.12 4.21 20.89
C LEU A 563 4.78 4.15 20.13
N PRO A 564 4.42 5.19 19.34
CA PRO A 564 3.32 5.10 18.39
C PRO A 564 3.54 3.99 17.36
N ALA A 565 2.47 3.30 16.95
CA ALA A 565 2.57 2.15 16.04
C ALA A 565 3.33 2.45 14.73
N ALA A 566 3.21 3.67 14.19
CA ALA A 566 3.92 4.11 12.99
C ALA A 566 5.46 4.19 13.14
N ALA A 567 5.98 4.33 14.36
CA ALA A 567 7.43 4.40 14.64
C ALA A 567 8.05 3.02 15.01
N LEU A 568 7.23 1.97 15.18
CA LEU A 568 7.71 0.63 15.48
C LEU A 568 8.53 -0.01 14.34
N PRO A 569 8.18 0.14 13.04
CA PRO A 569 8.94 -0.46 11.94
C PRO A 569 10.39 0.01 11.86
N GLU A 570 10.65 1.30 12.11
CA GLU A 570 11.99 1.90 12.12
C GLU A 570 12.93 1.21 13.13
N HIS A 571 12.38 0.81 14.27
CA HIS A 571 13.11 0.19 15.37
C HIS A 571 13.16 -1.35 15.28
N ALA A 572 12.28 -1.96 14.47
CA ALA A 572 12.08 -3.41 14.43
C ALA A 572 13.34 -4.19 14.04
N ALA A 573 14.11 -3.70 13.05
CA ALA A 573 15.35 -4.35 12.62
C ALA A 573 16.43 -4.35 13.74
N ALA A 574 16.64 -3.20 14.37
CA ALA A 574 17.61 -3.06 15.48
C ALA A 574 17.21 -3.90 16.70
N TRP A 575 15.91 -3.99 17.02
CA TRP A 575 15.42 -4.90 18.06
C TRP A 575 15.63 -6.37 17.67
N ALA A 576 15.37 -6.77 16.43
CA ALA A 576 15.57 -8.14 15.96
C ALA A 576 17.05 -8.57 16.07
N GLU A 577 17.99 -7.71 15.63
CA GLU A 577 19.43 -7.95 15.78
C GLU A 577 19.85 -8.02 17.26
N ALA A 578 19.36 -7.11 18.10
CA ALA A 578 19.66 -7.12 19.53
C ALA A 578 19.06 -8.33 20.28
N PHE A 579 17.92 -8.86 19.82
CA PHE A 579 17.29 -10.04 20.39
C PHE A 579 17.88 -11.35 19.88
N ALA A 580 18.39 -11.45 18.65
CA ALA A 580 18.83 -12.71 18.05
C ALA A 580 19.94 -13.47 18.83
N PRO A 581 20.89 -12.82 19.54
CA PRO A 581 21.80 -13.51 20.46
C PRO A 581 21.09 -14.00 21.74
N ARG A 582 20.19 -13.17 22.30
CA ARG A 582 19.48 -13.50 23.55
C ARG A 582 18.43 -14.58 23.35
N LEU A 583 17.79 -14.62 22.18
CA LEU A 583 16.87 -15.69 21.79
C LEU A 583 17.60 -17.04 21.77
N ARG A 584 18.76 -17.11 21.13
CA ARG A 584 19.59 -18.33 21.11
C ARG A 584 19.95 -18.80 22.52
N VAL A 585 20.51 -17.92 23.36
CA VAL A 585 20.86 -18.28 24.75
C VAL A 585 19.63 -18.77 25.54
N LEU A 586 18.46 -18.12 25.38
CA LEU A 586 17.23 -18.57 26.05
C LEU A 586 16.69 -19.90 25.49
N THR A 587 16.87 -20.19 24.20
CA THR A 587 16.57 -21.50 23.61
C THR A 587 17.52 -22.57 24.15
N ASP A 588 18.83 -22.31 24.15
CA ASP A 588 19.85 -23.22 24.69
C ASP A 588 19.60 -23.52 26.19
N GLU A 589 19.22 -22.50 26.96
CA GLU A 589 18.82 -22.62 28.38
C GLU A 589 17.53 -23.43 28.56
N LEU A 590 16.51 -23.23 27.71
CA LEU A 590 15.25 -23.99 27.76
C LEU A 590 15.48 -25.47 27.40
N GLU A 591 16.19 -25.77 26.32
CA GLU A 591 16.57 -27.15 25.97
C GLU A 591 17.41 -27.81 27.07
N GLN A 592 18.27 -27.04 27.75
CA GLN A 592 19.04 -27.55 28.89
C GLN A 592 18.15 -27.79 30.11
N LEU A 593 17.12 -26.96 30.35
CA LEU A 593 16.12 -27.17 31.40
C LEU A 593 15.23 -28.40 31.12
N GLU A 594 14.87 -28.65 29.86
CA GLU A 594 14.14 -29.87 29.45
C GLU A 594 15.02 -31.11 29.65
N ARG A 595 16.26 -31.10 29.16
CA ARG A 595 17.23 -32.19 29.41
C ARG A 595 17.50 -32.42 30.91
N ASN A 596 17.50 -31.36 31.72
CA ASN A 596 17.62 -31.46 33.18
C ASN A 596 16.34 -32.05 33.81
N ARG A 597 15.15 -31.61 33.39
CA ARG A 597 13.84 -32.14 33.83
C ARG A 597 13.77 -33.63 33.57
N ASP A 598 14.08 -34.06 32.36
CA ASP A 598 13.95 -35.47 31.97
C ASP A 598 14.95 -36.35 32.74
N SER A 599 16.17 -35.86 33.02
CA SER A 599 17.11 -36.54 33.93
C SER A 599 16.61 -36.62 35.38
N ILE A 600 15.78 -35.67 35.84
CA ILE A 600 15.12 -35.74 37.16
C ILE A 600 13.94 -36.73 37.12
N VAL A 601 13.17 -36.77 36.03
CA VAL A 601 12.10 -37.75 35.79
C VAL A 601 12.67 -39.17 35.78
N ASP A 602 13.76 -39.44 35.05
CA ASP A 602 14.45 -40.74 35.01
C ASP A 602 14.92 -41.19 36.40
N ARG A 603 15.49 -40.28 37.19
CA ARG A 603 15.93 -40.56 38.57
C ARG A 603 14.75 -40.84 39.50
N LEU A 604 13.66 -40.07 39.36
CA LEU A 604 12.43 -40.30 40.12
C LEU A 604 11.78 -41.63 39.72
N ARG A 605 11.81 -42.00 38.44
CA ARG A 605 11.34 -43.30 37.95
C ARG A 605 12.08 -44.44 38.62
N GLY A 606 13.41 -44.43 38.63
CA GLY A 606 14.21 -45.47 39.31
C GLY A 606 13.95 -45.57 40.83
N LEU A 607 13.68 -44.44 41.50
CA LEU A 607 13.27 -44.46 42.92
C LEU A 607 11.86 -45.02 43.11
N VAL A 608 10.92 -44.68 42.24
CA VAL A 608 9.53 -45.18 42.27
C VAL A 608 9.48 -46.69 41.96
N GLU A 609 10.20 -47.15 40.93
CA GLU A 609 10.38 -48.56 40.59
C GLU A 609 10.97 -49.35 41.77
N SER A 610 11.97 -48.77 42.46
CA SER A 610 12.53 -49.34 43.70
C SER A 610 11.47 -49.47 44.80
N CYS A 611 10.65 -48.44 45.05
CA CYS A 611 9.54 -48.53 46.01
C CYS A 611 8.48 -49.57 45.63
N LEU A 612 8.15 -49.73 44.34
CA LEU A 612 7.26 -50.80 43.88
C LEU A 612 7.88 -52.19 44.12
N ALA A 613 9.19 -52.35 43.91
CA ALA A 613 9.92 -53.57 44.24
C ALA A 613 9.98 -53.84 45.77
N THR A 614 10.05 -52.79 46.60
CA THR A 614 9.91 -52.88 48.06
C THR A 614 8.51 -53.40 48.44
N LEU A 615 7.43 -52.91 47.82
CA LEU A 615 6.07 -53.40 48.06
C LEU A 615 5.92 -54.90 47.71
N ARG A 616 6.40 -55.32 46.53
CA ARG A 616 6.39 -56.75 46.17
C ARG A 616 7.25 -57.59 47.13
N SER A 617 8.35 -57.04 47.63
CA SER A 617 9.21 -57.69 48.62
C SER A 617 8.57 -57.79 50.00
N ALA A 618 7.74 -56.81 50.41
CA ALA A 618 6.95 -56.89 51.64
C ALA A 618 5.93 -58.05 51.59
N GLN A 619 5.24 -58.24 50.46
CA GLN A 619 4.37 -59.40 50.25
C GLN A 619 5.17 -60.72 50.31
N ARG A 620 6.29 -60.81 49.60
CA ARG A 620 7.18 -61.99 49.61
C ARG A 620 7.69 -62.34 51.02
N LEU A 621 8.07 -61.34 51.81
CA LEU A 621 8.53 -61.51 53.20
C LEU A 621 7.38 -61.81 54.17
N SER A 622 6.13 -61.44 53.85
CA SER A 622 4.96 -61.81 54.66
C SER A 622 4.56 -63.29 54.56
N ARG A 623 5.30 -64.10 53.79
CA ARG A 623 4.99 -65.51 53.57
C ARG A 623 5.18 -66.31 54.85
N LEU A 624 4.12 -66.98 55.28
CA LEU A 624 4.03 -67.69 56.54
C LEU A 624 4.80 -69.02 56.52
N PRO A 625 5.38 -69.45 57.66
CA PRO A 625 6.10 -70.71 57.76
C PRO A 625 5.18 -71.93 57.57
N GLU A 626 5.78 -73.09 57.34
CA GLU A 626 5.08 -74.36 57.30
C GLU A 626 4.61 -74.79 58.69
N GLY A 627 3.46 -75.47 58.77
CA GLY A 627 2.88 -75.97 60.03
C GLY A 627 1.64 -75.23 60.52
N LEU A 628 1.24 -74.12 59.89
CA LEU A 628 0.09 -73.29 60.27
C LEU A 628 -1.22 -73.70 59.55
N GLY A 629 -1.45 -74.99 59.29
CA GLY A 629 -2.65 -75.44 58.58
C GLY A 629 -2.78 -74.83 57.17
N GLU A 630 -3.97 -74.35 56.79
CA GLU A 630 -4.22 -73.69 55.48
C GLU A 630 -3.36 -72.43 55.27
N TRP A 631 -2.82 -71.83 56.33
CA TRP A 631 -1.94 -70.66 56.26
C TRP A 631 -0.50 -71.01 55.86
N SER A 632 -0.12 -72.29 55.85
CA SER A 632 1.24 -72.73 55.53
C SER A 632 1.67 -72.25 54.14
N GLY A 633 2.74 -71.45 54.06
CA GLY A 633 3.23 -70.90 52.80
C GLY A 633 2.31 -69.87 52.12
N GLN A 634 1.24 -69.41 52.77
CA GLN A 634 0.41 -68.28 52.32
C GLN A 634 1.09 -66.94 52.63
N GLU A 635 0.78 -65.92 51.83
CA GLU A 635 1.20 -64.53 52.09
C GLU A 635 0.28 -63.92 53.13
N PHE A 636 0.78 -63.52 54.31
CA PHE A 636 -0.02 -62.84 55.32
C PHE A 636 -0.54 -61.48 54.83
N LEU A 637 0.29 -60.76 54.07
CA LEU A 637 0.00 -59.46 53.47
C LEU A 637 0.04 -59.60 51.94
N ARG A 638 -1.12 -59.48 51.28
CA ARG A 638 -1.22 -59.53 49.82
C ARG A 638 -1.46 -58.13 49.27
N ILE A 639 -0.57 -57.68 48.40
CA ILE A 639 -0.52 -56.34 47.83
C ILE A 639 -0.75 -56.47 46.31
N ARG A 640 -1.85 -55.93 45.82
CA ARG A 640 -2.18 -55.93 44.39
C ARG A 640 -2.16 -54.51 43.85
N PHE A 641 -1.39 -54.30 42.80
CA PHE A 641 -1.41 -53.11 41.96
C PHE A 641 -1.14 -53.50 40.51
N GLU A 642 -1.34 -52.56 39.60
CA GLU A 642 -1.04 -52.68 38.19
C GLU A 642 0.27 -51.94 37.91
N ASP A 643 1.19 -52.59 37.19
CA ASP A 643 2.46 -51.99 36.81
C ASP A 643 2.25 -51.09 35.58
N PRO A 644 2.53 -49.77 35.64
CA PRO A 644 2.48 -48.92 34.46
C PRO A 644 3.64 -49.27 33.51
N ASP A 645 3.42 -49.11 32.21
CA ASP A 645 4.50 -49.15 31.24
C ASP A 645 5.44 -47.94 31.42
N GLN A 646 6.67 -48.06 30.89
CA GLN A 646 7.71 -47.04 31.10
C GLN A 646 7.38 -45.67 30.48
N ALA A 647 6.57 -45.60 29.42
CA ALA A 647 6.19 -44.33 28.80
C ALA A 647 5.15 -43.62 29.67
N THR A 648 4.05 -44.31 30.00
CA THR A 648 3.00 -43.80 30.91
C THR A 648 3.58 -43.41 32.28
N LEU A 649 4.53 -44.20 32.82
CA LEU A 649 5.19 -43.86 34.08
C LEU A 649 6.04 -42.58 33.97
N THR A 650 6.81 -42.44 32.89
CA THR A 650 7.66 -41.27 32.65
C THR A 650 6.83 -39.99 32.47
N GLU A 651 5.73 -40.07 31.71
CA GLU A 651 4.78 -38.95 31.51
C GLU A 651 4.20 -38.45 32.85
N ARG A 652 3.60 -39.35 33.65
CA ARG A 652 2.99 -39.01 34.95
C ARG A 652 4.00 -38.48 35.97
N LEU A 653 5.23 -38.99 35.96
CA LEU A 653 6.28 -38.48 36.84
C LEU A 653 6.76 -37.08 36.40
N GLY A 654 6.73 -36.79 35.09
CA GLY A 654 6.82 -35.43 34.56
C GLY A 654 5.76 -34.51 35.15
N GLU A 655 4.48 -34.87 35.07
CA GLU A 655 3.38 -34.07 35.65
C GLU A 655 3.56 -33.80 37.15
N VAL A 656 4.00 -34.81 37.92
CA VAL A 656 4.26 -34.69 39.36
C VAL A 656 5.40 -33.69 39.64
N ILE A 657 6.47 -33.71 38.85
CA ILE A 657 7.60 -32.77 38.96
C ILE A 657 7.17 -31.35 38.53
N ASP A 658 6.40 -31.23 37.44
CA ASP A 658 5.95 -29.95 36.91
C ASP A 658 4.93 -29.28 37.85
N GLU A 659 4.04 -30.04 38.50
CA GLU A 659 3.13 -29.50 39.54
C GLU A 659 3.88 -29.21 40.84
N ALA A 660 4.80 -30.06 41.30
CA ALA A 660 5.64 -29.74 42.47
C ALA A 660 6.41 -28.43 42.27
N THR A 661 6.96 -28.22 41.07
CA THR A 661 7.69 -27.00 40.69
C THR A 661 6.76 -25.78 40.65
N ARG A 662 5.61 -25.86 39.97
CA ARG A 662 4.58 -24.79 39.95
C ARG A 662 4.10 -24.43 41.36
N SER A 663 3.79 -25.42 42.19
CA SER A 663 3.37 -25.24 43.57
C SER A 663 4.45 -24.58 44.45
N ALA A 664 5.72 -24.93 44.25
CA ALA A 664 6.84 -24.33 45.00
C ALA A 664 7.10 -22.87 44.60
N VAL A 665 7.13 -22.58 43.30
CA VAL A 665 7.27 -21.21 42.76
C VAL A 665 6.11 -20.32 43.25
N ARG A 666 4.86 -20.80 43.17
CA ARG A 666 3.68 -20.06 43.65
C ARG A 666 3.70 -19.76 45.15
N LYS A 667 4.34 -20.62 45.96
CA LYS A 667 4.47 -20.46 47.42
C LYS A 667 5.77 -19.78 47.85
N ASN A 668 6.66 -19.46 46.91
CA ASN A 668 8.03 -18.98 47.14
C ASN A 668 8.79 -19.83 48.20
N SER A 669 8.60 -21.15 48.15
CA SER A 669 9.04 -22.10 49.17
C SER A 669 10.17 -22.99 48.66
N ASP A 670 11.26 -23.09 49.43
CA ASP A 670 12.43 -23.92 49.07
C ASP A 670 12.07 -25.42 48.98
N LEU A 671 12.16 -25.98 47.77
CA LEU A 671 11.92 -27.39 47.44
C LEU A 671 12.79 -28.37 48.23
N ARG A 672 13.94 -27.93 48.75
CA ARG A 672 14.98 -28.77 49.35
C ARG A 672 14.60 -29.51 50.64
N ARG A 673 13.36 -29.39 51.14
CA ARG A 673 12.94 -29.90 52.45
C ARG A 673 12.01 -31.11 52.44
N ASP A 674 11.46 -31.54 51.31
CA ASP A 674 10.52 -32.68 51.29
C ASP A 674 10.61 -33.58 50.04
N GLY A 675 11.72 -34.30 49.91
CA GLY A 675 11.89 -35.35 48.91
C GLY A 675 11.01 -36.58 49.16
N MET A 676 10.55 -36.82 50.40
CA MET A 676 9.72 -37.97 50.75
C MET A 676 8.29 -37.80 50.21
N SER A 677 7.67 -36.63 50.38
CA SER A 677 6.36 -36.37 49.75
C SER A 677 6.42 -36.36 48.23
N LEU A 678 7.54 -35.94 47.62
CA LEU A 678 7.72 -36.03 46.17
C LEU A 678 7.75 -37.50 45.71
N LEU A 679 8.51 -38.35 46.40
CA LEU A 679 8.57 -39.79 46.12
C LEU A 679 7.21 -40.48 46.34
N LEU A 680 6.51 -40.17 47.45
CA LEU A 680 5.17 -40.70 47.74
C LEU A 680 4.14 -40.28 46.68
N ARG A 681 4.22 -39.04 46.16
CA ARG A 681 3.39 -38.59 45.02
C ARG A 681 3.73 -39.33 43.74
N GLY A 682 5.02 -39.54 43.45
CA GLY A 682 5.47 -40.31 42.28
C GLY A 682 4.97 -41.76 42.32
N VAL A 683 5.12 -42.43 43.47
CA VAL A 683 4.56 -43.78 43.72
C VAL A 683 3.04 -43.76 43.55
N HIS A 684 2.34 -42.80 44.14
CA HIS A 684 0.89 -42.71 44.00
C HIS A 684 0.44 -42.50 42.54
N ALA A 685 1.14 -41.65 41.78
CA ALA A 685 0.85 -41.40 40.36
C ALA A 685 1.13 -42.63 39.47
N ALA A 686 2.19 -43.40 39.75
CA ALA A 686 2.45 -44.68 39.09
C ALA A 686 1.28 -45.66 39.24
N LEU A 687 0.61 -45.64 40.40
CA LEU A 687 -0.43 -46.59 40.78
C LEU A 687 -1.85 -46.17 40.36
N GLN A 688 -2.05 -44.97 39.81
CA GLN A 688 -3.34 -44.54 39.25
C GLN A 688 -3.71 -45.33 37.97
N PRO A 689 -5.01 -45.54 37.65
CA PRO A 689 -6.20 -45.08 38.37
C PRO A 689 -6.68 -46.03 39.47
N ARG A 690 -6.14 -47.26 39.55
CA ARG A 690 -6.67 -48.33 40.44
C ARG A 690 -6.15 -48.26 41.88
N GLY A 691 -5.01 -47.63 42.11
CA GLY A 691 -4.35 -47.56 43.42
C GLY A 691 -3.75 -48.90 43.85
N VAL A 692 -3.63 -49.09 45.17
CA VAL A 692 -3.17 -50.35 45.78
C VAL A 692 -4.33 -51.01 46.53
N ALA A 693 -4.65 -52.25 46.17
CA ALA A 693 -5.49 -53.11 47.00
C ALA A 693 -4.59 -53.92 47.93
N VAL A 694 -4.76 -53.75 49.25
CA VAL A 694 -4.03 -54.50 50.27
C VAL A 694 -4.99 -55.36 51.09
N GLU A 695 -4.71 -56.65 51.17
CA GLU A 695 -5.52 -57.67 51.84
C GLU A 695 -4.68 -58.39 52.90
N ILE A 696 -5.25 -58.59 54.09
CA ILE A 696 -4.61 -59.31 55.22
C ILE A 696 -5.36 -60.61 55.50
N LEU A 697 -4.64 -61.68 55.82
CA LEU A 697 -5.24 -62.92 56.34
C LEU A 697 -5.82 -62.70 57.76
N LYS A 698 -7.09 -63.05 57.94
CA LYS A 698 -7.84 -62.83 59.19
C LYS A 698 -7.59 -63.96 60.21
N PRO A 699 -6.94 -63.70 61.36
CA PRO A 699 -6.48 -64.75 62.27
C PRO A 699 -7.64 -65.34 63.10
N ASP A 700 -8.46 -66.19 62.49
CA ASP A 700 -9.51 -66.97 63.15
C ASP A 700 -8.98 -68.28 63.74
N ALA A 701 -9.66 -68.82 64.75
CA ALA A 701 -9.29 -70.06 65.47
C ALA A 701 -9.24 -71.34 64.61
N VAL A 702 -9.73 -71.28 63.37
CA VAL A 702 -9.72 -72.39 62.39
C VAL A 702 -8.62 -72.19 61.32
N LEU A 703 -7.86 -71.09 61.38
CA LEU A 703 -6.81 -70.70 60.43
C LEU A 703 -7.26 -70.80 58.96
N ARG A 704 -8.48 -70.35 58.66
CA ARG A 704 -9.04 -70.32 57.30
C ARG A 704 -8.28 -69.32 56.44
N ALA A 705 -8.13 -69.60 55.14
CA ALA A 705 -7.55 -68.67 54.17
C ALA A 705 -8.42 -67.43 53.83
N GLU A 706 -9.18 -66.90 54.80
CA GLU A 706 -10.03 -65.71 54.67
C GLU A 706 -9.20 -64.42 54.64
N ARG A 707 -9.43 -63.57 53.63
CA ARG A 707 -8.69 -62.31 53.41
C ARG A 707 -9.63 -61.12 53.50
N VAL A 708 -9.22 -60.09 54.25
CA VAL A 708 -9.99 -58.85 54.47
C VAL A 708 -9.17 -57.65 54.01
N PRO A 709 -9.75 -56.67 53.29
CA PRO A 709 -9.07 -55.42 52.94
C PRO A 709 -8.60 -54.64 54.17
N VAL A 710 -7.40 -54.07 54.14
CA VAL A 710 -6.80 -53.34 55.29
C VAL A 710 -7.73 -52.25 55.83
N GLY A 711 -8.45 -51.54 54.96
CA GLY A 711 -9.40 -50.49 55.36
C GLY A 711 -10.60 -50.96 56.18
N GLN A 712 -10.88 -52.27 56.24
CA GLN A 712 -11.97 -52.88 57.01
C GLN A 712 -11.47 -53.61 58.28
N MET A 713 -10.14 -53.63 58.51
CA MET A 713 -9.51 -54.37 59.61
C MET A 713 -9.98 -53.89 61.00
N GLY A 714 -10.34 -52.61 61.14
CA GLY A 714 -10.84 -52.05 62.41
C GLY A 714 -12.26 -52.50 62.78
N ASP A 715 -13.10 -52.82 61.78
CA ASP A 715 -14.51 -53.15 61.98
C ASP A 715 -14.77 -54.67 62.03
N VAL A 716 -13.91 -55.46 61.37
CA VAL A 716 -14.11 -56.91 61.18
C VAL A 716 -13.32 -57.77 62.18
N PHE A 717 -12.19 -57.28 62.72
CA PHE A 717 -11.32 -58.09 63.59
C PHE A 717 -11.65 -57.83 65.07
N SER A 718 -11.74 -58.89 65.88
CA SER A 718 -11.82 -58.73 67.34
C SER A 718 -10.52 -58.13 67.92
N GLY A 719 -10.59 -57.55 69.12
CA GLY A 719 -9.44 -56.83 69.72
C GLY A 719 -8.14 -57.65 69.82
N GLY A 720 -8.24 -58.97 70.02
CA GLY A 720 -7.07 -59.87 70.02
C GLY A 720 -6.57 -60.23 68.63
N GLN A 721 -7.46 -60.33 67.65
CA GLN A 721 -7.12 -60.59 66.25
C GLN A 721 -6.45 -59.37 65.60
N LEU A 722 -6.95 -58.17 65.90
CA LEU A 722 -6.36 -56.90 65.48
C LEU A 722 -4.94 -56.74 66.04
N LEU A 723 -4.74 -57.05 67.33
CA LEU A 723 -3.40 -57.08 67.95
C LEU A 723 -2.47 -58.12 67.30
N THR A 724 -2.97 -59.34 67.06
CA THR A 724 -2.21 -60.42 66.41
C THR A 724 -1.74 -60.04 65.02
N ALA A 725 -2.64 -59.47 64.21
CA ALA A 725 -2.32 -59.00 62.88
C ALA A 725 -1.39 -57.76 62.90
N ALA A 726 -1.52 -56.87 63.88
CA ALA A 726 -0.59 -55.75 64.06
C ALA A 726 0.84 -56.21 64.42
N ILE A 727 0.99 -57.26 65.24
CA ILE A 727 2.27 -57.90 65.54
C ILE A 727 2.88 -58.52 64.27
N ALA A 728 2.07 -59.26 63.48
CA ALA A 728 2.51 -59.84 62.22
C ALA A 728 2.94 -58.79 61.17
N LEU A 729 2.20 -57.69 61.05
CA LEU A 729 2.57 -56.52 60.25
C LEU A 729 3.89 -55.90 60.74
N TYR A 730 4.06 -55.71 62.05
CA TYR A 730 5.29 -55.16 62.60
C TYR A 730 6.49 -56.06 62.30
N CYS A 731 6.36 -57.38 62.47
CA CYS A 731 7.43 -58.33 62.17
C CYS A 731 7.78 -58.32 60.68
N THR A 732 6.79 -58.21 59.80
CA THR A 732 7.00 -58.08 58.34
C THR A 732 7.77 -56.80 58.01
N MET A 733 7.41 -55.65 58.62
CA MET A 733 8.12 -54.38 58.44
C MET A 733 9.55 -54.41 59.03
N ALA A 734 9.76 -55.09 60.15
CA ALA A 734 11.07 -55.26 60.77
C ALA A 734 12.01 -56.10 59.88
N ALA A 735 11.51 -57.21 59.33
CA ALA A 735 12.23 -58.06 58.38
C ALA A 735 12.58 -57.29 57.09
N LEU A 736 11.62 -56.57 56.50
CA LEU A 736 11.82 -55.72 55.33
C LEU A 736 12.92 -54.68 55.57
N ARG A 737 12.85 -53.93 56.69
CA ARG A 737 13.85 -52.92 57.06
C ARG A 737 15.22 -53.52 57.42
N SER A 738 15.31 -54.82 57.70
CA SER A 738 16.59 -55.53 57.84
C SER A 738 17.17 -55.86 56.45
N ASN A 739 16.32 -56.33 55.53
CA ASN A 739 16.68 -56.66 54.15
C ASN A 739 17.20 -55.43 53.40
N ASP A 740 16.46 -54.32 53.42
CA ASP A 740 16.81 -53.04 52.78
C ASP A 740 18.16 -52.46 53.25
N ARG A 741 18.70 -52.95 54.39
CA ARG A 741 20.01 -52.57 54.95
C ARG A 741 21.13 -53.55 54.60
N GLY A 742 20.91 -54.44 53.63
CA GLY A 742 21.86 -55.48 53.22
C GLY A 742 22.09 -56.57 54.26
N ARG A 743 21.21 -56.72 55.27
CA ARG A 743 21.38 -57.67 56.37
C ARG A 743 20.70 -59.03 56.12
N ASP A 744 20.43 -59.36 54.87
CA ASP A 744 19.74 -60.55 54.36
C ASP A 744 20.22 -61.89 54.99
N LYS A 745 21.48 -61.96 55.45
CA LYS A 745 22.09 -63.13 56.10
C LYS A 745 21.93 -63.19 57.64
N HIS A 746 21.28 -62.21 58.29
CA HIS A 746 21.10 -62.19 59.75
C HIS A 746 19.75 -62.79 60.16
N ARG A 747 19.77 -63.90 60.91
CA ARG A 747 18.58 -64.56 61.52
C ARG A 747 17.81 -63.69 62.54
N HIS A 748 18.14 -62.42 62.71
CA HIS A 748 17.53 -61.53 63.72
C HIS A 748 17.20 -60.17 63.05
N ALA A 749 15.92 -59.89 62.84
CA ALA A 749 15.43 -58.62 62.31
C ALA A 749 15.23 -57.56 63.40
N GLY A 750 14.95 -57.97 64.64
CA GLY A 750 14.83 -57.05 65.77
C GLY A 750 14.19 -57.63 67.03
N THR A 751 13.69 -56.74 67.87
CA THR A 751 13.03 -57.07 69.14
C THR A 751 11.79 -56.18 69.29
N LEU A 752 10.64 -56.77 69.63
CA LEU A 752 9.38 -56.07 69.83
C LEU A 752 8.92 -56.24 71.29
N PHE A 753 8.80 -55.11 71.99
CA PHE A 753 8.20 -55.06 73.31
C PHE A 753 6.69 -54.81 73.18
N LEU A 754 5.90 -55.58 73.93
CA LEU A 754 4.44 -55.53 73.94
C LEU A 754 3.97 -55.36 75.39
N ASP A 755 3.31 -54.24 75.70
CA ASP A 755 2.77 -53.99 77.04
C ASP A 755 1.31 -54.42 77.18
N ASN A 756 1.07 -55.27 78.18
CA ASN A 756 -0.17 -55.98 78.49
C ASN A 756 -0.94 -56.60 77.29
N PRO A 757 -0.29 -57.24 76.30
CA PRO A 757 -0.95 -57.80 75.12
C PRO A 757 -1.92 -58.95 75.46
N ILE A 758 -1.60 -59.75 76.48
CA ILE A 758 -2.43 -60.88 76.93
C ILE A 758 -3.82 -60.40 77.36
N GLY A 759 -3.94 -59.19 77.93
CA GLY A 759 -5.23 -58.57 78.26
C GLY A 759 -6.13 -58.21 77.07
N ARG A 760 -5.66 -58.42 75.83
CA ARG A 760 -6.46 -58.33 74.59
C ARG A 760 -6.44 -59.62 73.77
N ALA A 761 -5.38 -60.43 73.87
CA ALA A 761 -5.21 -61.70 73.15
C ALA A 761 -4.65 -62.78 74.09
N ASN A 762 -5.49 -63.43 74.90
CA ASN A 762 -5.09 -64.57 75.73
C ASN A 762 -5.41 -65.95 75.11
N ALA A 763 -6.17 -66.00 74.01
CA ALA A 763 -6.50 -67.25 73.33
C ALA A 763 -5.26 -67.91 72.72
N THR A 764 -5.02 -69.19 73.04
CA THR A 764 -3.80 -69.95 72.69
C THR A 764 -3.40 -69.81 71.22
N TYR A 765 -4.33 -70.04 70.29
CA TYR A 765 -4.07 -69.98 68.85
C TYR A 765 -3.56 -68.60 68.35
N LEU A 766 -3.91 -67.50 69.04
CA LEU A 766 -3.38 -66.18 68.73
C LEU A 766 -1.94 -66.02 69.23
N LEU A 767 -1.61 -66.57 70.40
CA LEU A 767 -0.27 -66.53 70.99
C LEU A 767 0.71 -67.45 70.22
N GLU A 768 0.27 -68.65 69.84
CA GLU A 768 0.98 -69.55 68.93
C GLU A 768 1.30 -68.84 67.60
N LEU A 769 0.29 -68.23 66.96
CA LEU A 769 0.44 -67.53 65.68
C LEU A 769 1.37 -66.30 65.79
N GLN A 770 1.23 -65.48 66.84
CA GLN A 770 2.13 -64.34 67.10
C GLN A 770 3.59 -64.80 67.21
N ARG A 771 3.85 -65.90 67.94
CA ARG A 771 5.18 -66.48 68.13
C ARG A 771 5.74 -67.08 66.83
N ALA A 772 4.94 -67.87 66.11
CA ALA A 772 5.36 -68.52 64.86
C ALA A 772 5.73 -67.51 63.76
N VAL A 773 4.95 -66.43 63.62
CA VAL A 773 5.25 -65.34 62.67
C VAL A 773 6.52 -64.58 63.09
N ALA A 774 6.69 -64.31 64.39
CA ALA A 774 7.84 -63.57 64.88
C ALA A 774 9.15 -64.37 64.75
N ASP A 775 9.14 -65.67 65.08
CA ASP A 775 10.31 -66.54 64.95
C ASP A 775 10.74 -66.71 63.47
N ALA A 776 9.79 -66.98 62.57
CA ALA A 776 10.05 -67.07 61.13
C ALA A 776 10.62 -65.78 60.52
N LEU A 777 10.28 -64.62 61.09
CA LEU A 777 10.77 -63.30 60.67
C LEU A 777 11.96 -62.80 61.52
N GLY A 778 12.49 -63.62 62.43
CA GLY A 778 13.65 -63.30 63.27
C GLY A 778 13.41 -62.15 64.25
N VAL A 779 12.18 -61.91 64.71
CA VAL A 779 11.83 -60.88 65.68
C VAL A 779 11.61 -61.50 67.06
N GLN A 780 12.43 -61.13 68.04
CA GLN A 780 12.22 -61.56 69.42
C GLN A 780 11.08 -60.75 70.05
N LEU A 781 10.02 -61.41 70.51
CA LEU A 781 8.94 -60.76 71.25
C LEU A 781 9.22 -60.75 72.76
N LEU A 782 8.89 -59.66 73.44
CA LEU A 782 8.84 -59.58 74.90
C LEU A 782 7.47 -59.06 75.35
N TYR A 783 6.79 -59.84 76.20
CA TYR A 783 5.45 -59.57 76.70
C TYR A 783 5.56 -59.14 78.17
N THR A 784 5.14 -57.92 78.51
CA THR A 784 4.85 -57.55 79.91
C THR A 784 3.36 -57.74 80.17
N THR A 785 2.99 -58.30 81.33
CA THR A 785 1.58 -58.54 81.70
C THR A 785 1.38 -58.30 83.19
N GLY A 786 0.24 -57.70 83.55
CA GLY A 786 -0.25 -57.64 84.93
C GLY A 786 -1.25 -58.76 85.26
N LEU A 787 -1.57 -59.62 84.29
CA LEU A 787 -2.57 -60.68 84.40
C LEU A 787 -1.91 -62.05 84.59
N PHE A 788 -2.36 -62.78 85.60
CA PHE A 788 -1.95 -64.15 85.90
C PHE A 788 -2.89 -65.16 85.22
N ASP A 789 -2.82 -65.24 83.90
CA ASP A 789 -3.51 -66.28 83.10
C ASP A 789 -2.53 -67.43 82.86
N THR A 790 -2.69 -68.54 83.60
CA THR A 790 -1.80 -69.70 83.51
C THR A 790 -1.87 -70.41 82.17
N THR A 791 -2.96 -70.27 81.41
CA THR A 791 -3.08 -70.88 80.08
C THR A 791 -2.32 -70.08 79.03
N ALA A 792 -2.43 -68.75 79.06
CA ALA A 792 -1.65 -67.88 78.20
C ALA A 792 -0.15 -67.87 78.54
N LEU A 793 0.21 -68.01 79.82
CA LEU A 793 1.62 -68.05 80.27
C LEU A 793 2.33 -69.37 79.94
N ALA A 794 1.61 -70.49 79.86
CA ALA A 794 2.20 -71.80 79.54
C ALA A 794 2.83 -71.86 78.14
N GLU A 795 2.37 -71.01 77.21
CA GLU A 795 2.92 -70.89 75.86
C GLU A 795 4.34 -70.32 75.81
N PHE A 796 4.77 -69.58 76.84
CA PHE A 796 6.04 -68.87 76.79
C PHE A 796 7.19 -69.72 77.36
N PRO A 797 8.28 -69.97 76.60
CA PRO A 797 9.40 -70.82 77.06
C PRO A 797 10.21 -70.18 78.21
N LEU A 798 10.02 -68.87 78.44
CA LEU A 798 10.58 -68.13 79.56
C LEU A 798 9.56 -67.10 80.04
N VAL A 799 9.17 -67.18 81.31
CA VAL A 799 8.36 -66.17 82.00
C VAL A 799 9.15 -65.69 83.21
N ILE A 800 9.45 -64.39 83.25
CA ILE A 800 10.18 -63.76 84.36
C ILE A 800 9.15 -63.11 85.28
N ARG A 801 8.96 -63.65 86.47
CA ARG A 801 8.03 -63.11 87.47
C ARG A 801 8.73 -61.99 88.24
N LEU A 802 8.10 -60.83 88.26
CA LEU A 802 8.63 -59.60 88.85
C LEU A 802 7.76 -59.18 90.03
N ARG A 803 8.40 -58.84 91.15
CA ARG A 803 7.73 -58.29 92.34
C ARG A 803 8.10 -56.82 92.53
N ASN A 804 7.12 -56.03 92.95
CA ASN A 804 7.39 -54.69 93.46
C ASN A 804 7.95 -54.80 94.88
N ASP A 805 9.11 -54.20 95.09
CA ASP A 805 9.83 -54.19 96.36
C ASP A 805 10.18 -52.73 96.70
N ALA A 806 10.46 -52.41 97.97
CA ALA A 806 10.50 -51.02 98.43
C ALA A 806 11.47 -50.80 99.59
N ASP A 807 12.50 -49.98 99.34
CA ASP A 807 13.30 -49.43 100.43
C ASP A 807 12.54 -48.26 101.05
N LEU A 808 11.81 -48.58 102.12
CA LEU A 808 11.06 -47.64 102.95
C LEU A 808 11.93 -46.56 103.62
N ARG A 809 13.27 -46.69 103.63
CA ARG A 809 14.21 -45.67 104.13
C ARG A 809 14.69 -44.74 103.02
N ALA A 810 14.96 -45.26 101.82
CA ALA A 810 15.34 -44.45 100.67
C ALA A 810 14.14 -43.77 99.97
N GLY A 811 12.91 -44.23 100.24
CA GLY A 811 11.70 -43.77 99.55
C GLY A 811 11.58 -44.30 98.11
N LEU A 812 12.47 -45.22 97.72
CA LEU A 812 12.56 -45.77 96.37
C LEU A 812 11.81 -47.11 96.28
N LYS A 813 10.95 -47.22 95.26
CA LYS A 813 10.36 -48.49 94.82
C LYS A 813 11.23 -49.06 93.72
N TYR A 814 11.57 -50.33 93.81
CA TYR A 814 12.34 -51.05 92.79
C TYR A 814 11.65 -52.36 92.43
N ILE A 815 11.87 -52.81 91.20
CA ILE A 815 11.35 -54.09 90.73
C ILE A 815 12.46 -55.13 90.93
N SER A 816 12.16 -56.21 91.64
CA SER A 816 13.06 -57.35 91.79
C SER A 816 12.49 -58.58 91.08
N VAL A 817 13.37 -59.47 90.61
CA VAL A 817 12.93 -60.76 90.07
C VAL A 817 12.55 -61.66 91.23
N GLU A 818 11.34 -62.21 91.20
CA GLU A 818 10.83 -63.15 92.19
C GLU A 818 11.12 -64.59 91.75
N GLU A 819 10.93 -64.89 90.46
CA GLU A 819 11.04 -66.26 89.92
C GLU A 819 11.36 -66.25 88.41
N HIS A 820 12.07 -67.27 87.93
CA HIS A 820 12.26 -67.55 86.50
C HIS A 820 11.56 -68.86 86.13
N LEU A 821 10.33 -68.77 85.65
CA LEU A 821 9.61 -69.92 85.12
C LEU A 821 10.15 -70.25 83.71
N ARG A 822 10.50 -71.52 83.48
CA ARG A 822 11.18 -71.98 82.26
C ARG A 822 10.55 -73.24 81.66
N PRO A 823 9.31 -73.18 81.15
CA PRO A 823 8.66 -74.33 80.52
C PRO A 823 9.50 -74.89 79.36
N GLY A 824 9.93 -76.15 79.47
CA GLY A 824 10.64 -76.87 78.40
C GLY A 824 12.10 -76.46 78.15
N LEU A 825 12.67 -75.50 78.88
CA LEU A 825 14.11 -75.17 78.80
C LEU A 825 14.92 -75.98 79.83
N PRO A 826 16.20 -76.31 79.55
CA PRO A 826 17.05 -77.02 80.50
C PRO A 826 17.24 -76.21 81.79
N VAL A 827 17.17 -76.93 82.91
CA VAL A 827 17.37 -76.39 84.26
C VAL A 827 18.81 -75.88 84.39
N ARG A 828 18.99 -74.70 85.00
CA ARG A 828 20.31 -74.24 85.44
C ARG A 828 20.57 -74.84 86.82
N GLU A 829 21.72 -75.47 87.01
CA GLU A 829 22.20 -75.83 88.34
C GLU A 829 22.41 -74.55 89.16
N PRO A 830 22.06 -74.54 90.47
CA PRO A 830 22.22 -73.37 91.32
C PRO A 830 23.67 -73.27 91.81
N GLU A 831 24.39 -72.24 91.36
CA GLU A 831 25.66 -71.84 91.97
C GLU A 831 25.40 -71.17 93.34
N GLU A 832 26.24 -71.47 94.33
CA GLU A 832 26.05 -71.03 95.73
C GLU A 832 26.24 -69.51 95.92
N GLU A 833 25.65 -68.96 97.00
CA GLU A 833 25.57 -67.52 97.24
C GLU A 833 26.93 -66.84 97.48
N GLN A 834 27.43 -66.11 96.47
CA GLN A 834 28.51 -65.14 96.67
C GLN A 834 28.14 -63.77 96.07
N GLN A 835 28.15 -62.74 96.93
CA GLN A 835 27.86 -61.35 96.53
C GLN A 835 29.01 -60.77 95.70
N VAL A 836 28.85 -60.72 94.38
CA VAL A 836 29.75 -60.01 93.46
C VAL A 836 29.04 -58.79 92.88
N HIS A 837 29.57 -57.59 93.17
CA HIS A 837 29.09 -56.36 92.55
C HIS A 837 29.44 -56.33 91.05
N GLY A 838 28.42 -56.35 90.19
CA GLY A 838 28.51 -55.90 88.79
C GLY A 838 29.04 -56.92 87.77
N GLN A 839 28.26 -57.98 87.49
CA GLN A 839 28.52 -58.86 86.35
C GLN A 839 27.64 -58.50 85.14
N ILE A 840 28.26 -58.11 84.02
CA ILE A 840 27.56 -57.92 82.74
C ILE A 840 27.46 -59.27 82.02
N THR A 841 26.28 -59.88 82.02
CA THR A 841 26.05 -61.27 81.58
C THR A 841 25.66 -61.42 80.10
N ALA A 842 25.91 -60.42 79.25
CA ALA A 842 25.39 -60.35 77.88
C ALA A 842 26.43 -60.00 76.79
N THR A 843 27.67 -60.44 76.92
CA THR A 843 28.70 -60.26 75.88
C THR A 843 28.68 -61.43 74.88
N ARG A 844 27.90 -61.32 73.79
CA ARG A 844 27.99 -62.30 72.67
C ARG A 844 29.34 -62.16 71.96
N MET A 845 30.28 -63.08 72.21
CA MET A 845 31.50 -63.20 71.41
C MET A 845 31.16 -63.51 69.95
N TYR A 846 31.51 -62.60 69.04
CA TYR A 846 31.45 -62.86 67.61
C TYR A 846 32.74 -63.55 67.16
N ARG A 847 32.76 -64.88 67.13
CA ARG A 847 33.89 -65.62 66.53
C ARG A 847 33.91 -65.29 65.04
N ARG A 848 34.93 -64.54 64.60
CA ARG A 848 35.22 -64.35 63.17
C ARG A 848 35.33 -65.75 62.55
N PRO A 849 34.61 -66.05 61.45
CA PRO A 849 34.83 -67.31 60.74
C PRO A 849 36.31 -67.42 60.38
N GLU A 850 36.90 -68.58 60.68
CA GLU A 850 38.18 -68.94 60.08
C GLU A 850 37.97 -68.97 58.56
N ALA A 851 38.94 -68.45 57.81
CA ALA A 851 38.84 -68.41 56.36
C ALA A 851 39.07 -69.82 55.82
N ASP A 852 37.98 -70.52 55.48
CA ASP A 852 38.07 -71.79 54.77
C ASP A 852 38.92 -71.64 53.50
N ALA A 853 39.70 -72.68 53.23
CA ALA A 853 40.81 -72.63 52.28
C ALA A 853 40.38 -72.38 50.83
N GLU A 854 41.35 -71.97 50.02
CA GLU A 854 41.19 -71.74 48.58
C GLU A 854 40.60 -72.98 47.87
N ALA A 855 39.47 -72.77 47.20
CA ALA A 855 38.91 -73.67 46.20
C ALA A 855 38.71 -72.89 44.88
N PRO A 856 38.93 -73.51 43.71
CA PRO A 856 39.36 -72.79 42.52
C PRO A 856 38.24 -71.99 41.83
N ALA A 857 38.67 -70.94 41.11
CA ALA A 857 37.80 -70.12 40.27
C ALA A 857 37.22 -70.94 39.09
N GLY A 858 35.94 -71.32 39.19
CA GLY A 858 35.17 -71.81 38.06
C GLY A 858 34.87 -70.68 37.08
N ALA A 859 35.21 -70.85 35.81
CA ALA A 859 34.88 -69.89 34.76
C ALA A 859 33.38 -69.84 34.52
N ALA A 860 32.83 -68.63 34.35
CA ALA A 860 31.44 -68.40 33.99
C ALA A 860 31.37 -67.74 32.61
N ASP A 861 31.09 -68.55 31.58
CA ASP A 861 30.65 -68.03 30.28
C ASP A 861 29.32 -67.27 30.43
N ARG A 862 29.10 -66.30 29.53
CA ARG A 862 27.83 -65.62 29.33
C ARG A 862 27.16 -66.12 28.04
N PRO A 863 25.83 -66.16 28.04
CA PRO A 863 25.05 -65.13 27.35
C PRO A 863 24.60 -63.99 28.29
#